data_AF-A0A0F9VME7-F1
#
_entry.id   AF-A0A0F9VME7-F1
#
_cell.length_a   1.000
_cell.length_b   1.000
_cell.length_c   1.000
_cell.angle_alpha   90.00
_cell.angle_beta   90.00
_cell.angle_gamma   90.00
#
_symmetry.space_group_name_H-M   'P 1'
#
loop_
_entity.id
_entity.type
_entity.pdbx_description
1 polymer ?
#
loop_
_entity_poly.entity_id
_entity_poly.type
_entity_poly.pdbx_seq_one_letter_code
_entity_poly.pdbx_strand_id
1 'polypeptide(L)'
;MTAQLAVQDKIRSKNVEKLLLEIFGGNPYYAKCIVSDADMYYKPVELALEYENIKEHTKGKVILGSYQLMQGIDAVKWFGWDVDSSDILKARKLVEQITKYLEHVPYAVEYSGGKGYHVLVFLKEPLPAVDAKKIVDWVRESEGLQKRGSTHVECFPKQDRLTRSRPKGNLLKIPLGVHPRSHAQSIFVDMLNGWETGPILEPCDILSYKASAEDVLAIIESGPDLETQLVELISAYWRDGVRHDLSLFLSGYLAHEGWGVDQTKELIRKIVTRSDDDELRNRLQTVQTTFSRHKEGKSVRGRQGLGEILPVSAMQKLSELVSLIRAPDTVAQIDDIRYSRGRPKLESARLAASVIWTILHDSGCKIFQNKENLAYWYDSETHTVIDEGSEQWDSLLNKIFGLNPIENFSKLTATELRLRIIRDAPIIPILHRTFWSESAKKLYVNLGGPEVYIISGEGKIDKSYNGECGYMFITNISGEYVIPDFDTQRVDTWDHLVNDLSFTTSSEAPATPDEQKELLKAWLLAYFFQEMLPTKPILAMLGIQGSGKTTAIRRILRILEEPDSDVLSIPTDKQDALRASISSHRLLALDNLEKSGVWWLVDLLNKLSTGSHIELRKLYHTNRKYTIVPQCFVAITAVNMPFSDETLFTRLLVLEMTKLTTPLPEYVLQRKIREYGPAIWADLLIKLSSVVEILKDDPMVLPPTKSRLVDFTVFCEKIKKSKIIHAKNLSGGLLSMVDSQMKQLKESSQAIFLLEEWLTLKPQEASEWKTFPQLFDILQTMSQARRQTFKWKSSQGLYRHFSTLKERLCDDFQAEFKDEFDPHKRKEVLKIRFNVMLQ
;
A
#
# COMPACT_ATOMS: atom_id res chain seq x y z
N MET A 1 24.33 48.92 38.75
CA MET A 1 23.19 48.71 39.68
C MET A 1 22.11 48.03 38.87
N THR A 2 22.16 46.71 38.93
CA THR A 2 22.00 45.82 37.78
C THR A 2 21.09 44.67 38.21
N ALA A 3 19.80 44.99 38.33
CA ALA A 3 18.70 44.05 38.57
C ALA A 3 17.33 44.70 38.32
N GLN A 4 17.21 46.04 38.39
CA GLN A 4 15.95 46.77 38.18
C GLN A 4 15.67 47.21 36.73
N LEU A 5 16.68 47.21 35.84
CA LEU A 5 16.48 47.52 34.41
C LEU A 5 16.19 46.27 33.56
N ALA A 6 16.48 45.06 34.06
CA ALA A 6 16.21 43.80 33.34
C ALA A 6 14.78 43.27 33.53
N VAL A 7 13.98 43.89 34.40
CA VAL A 7 12.56 43.55 34.61
C VAL A 7 11.65 44.42 33.73
N GLN A 8 12.16 45.52 33.16
CA GLN A 8 11.40 46.36 32.22
C GLN A 8 11.47 45.89 30.76
N ASP A 9 12.43 45.05 30.38
CA ASP A 9 12.57 44.51 29.01
C ASP A 9 11.80 43.19 28.76
N LYS A 10 11.02 42.70 29.73
CA LYS A 10 10.12 41.55 29.55
C LYS A 10 8.62 41.90 29.52
N ILE A 11 8.29 43.20 29.53
CA ILE A 11 6.97 43.70 29.15
C ILE A 11 7.07 44.11 27.68
N ARG A 12 7.21 43.12 26.78
CA ARG A 12 6.87 43.35 25.37
C ARG A 12 5.40 43.73 25.37
N SER A 13 5.11 45.00 25.11
CA SER A 13 3.76 45.56 25.00
C SER A 13 2.86 44.58 24.24
N LYS A 14 2.05 43.79 24.95
CA LYS A 14 0.98 43.03 24.32
C LYS A 14 0.03 44.10 23.80
N ASN A 15 0.01 44.27 22.49
CA ASN A 15 -0.85 45.23 21.83
C ASN A 15 -2.05 44.42 21.35
N VAL A 16 -3.23 44.67 21.94
CA VAL A 16 -4.47 43.92 21.68
C VAL A 16 -4.72 43.82 20.17
N GLU A 17 -4.52 44.93 19.45
CA GLU A 17 -4.75 45.00 18.01
C GLU A 17 -3.81 44.09 17.21
N LYS A 18 -2.56 43.90 17.66
CA LYS A 18 -1.64 42.95 17.02
C LYS A 18 -2.08 41.49 17.21
N LEU A 19 -2.53 41.13 18.42
CA LEU A 19 -3.01 39.78 18.72
C LEU A 19 -4.29 39.45 17.95
N LEU A 20 -5.22 40.40 17.88
CA LEU A 20 -6.42 40.26 17.04
C LEU A 20 -6.06 40.10 15.56
N LEU A 21 -5.11 40.89 15.04
CA LEU A 21 -4.64 40.76 13.66
C LEU A 21 -4.00 39.39 13.40
N GLU A 22 -3.25 38.86 14.36
CA GLU A 22 -2.60 37.55 14.25
C GLU A 22 -3.61 36.40 14.14
N ILE A 23 -4.67 36.45 14.96
CA ILE A 23 -5.70 35.41 15.08
C ILE A 23 -6.72 35.51 13.93
N PHE A 24 -7.23 36.71 13.66
CA PHE A 24 -8.34 36.94 12.72
C PHE A 24 -7.88 37.44 11.33
N GLY A 25 -6.59 37.75 11.17
CA GLY A 25 -6.00 38.11 9.88
C GLY A 25 -5.38 36.91 9.14
N GLY A 26 -4.92 37.17 7.91
CA GLY A 26 -4.20 36.20 7.08
C GLY A 26 -4.91 35.87 5.76
N ASN A 27 -6.21 36.12 5.65
CA ASN A 27 -6.91 36.07 4.38
C ASN A 27 -6.71 37.39 3.60
N PRO A 28 -6.69 37.37 2.26
CA PRO A 28 -6.63 38.58 1.43
C PRO A 28 -7.98 39.31 1.33
N TYR A 29 -8.89 39.03 2.27
CA TYR A 29 -10.19 39.66 2.39
C TYR A 29 -10.66 39.63 3.85
N TYR A 30 -11.47 40.60 4.23
CA TYR A 30 -12.23 40.64 5.48
C TYR A 30 -13.64 41.17 5.20
N ALA A 31 -14.49 41.26 6.22
CA ALA A 31 -15.83 41.83 6.09
C ALA A 31 -15.98 43.11 6.90
N LYS A 32 -16.66 44.11 6.35
CA LYS A 32 -17.03 45.34 7.07
C LYS A 32 -18.56 45.42 7.18
N CYS A 33 -19.07 45.64 8.38
CA CYS A 33 -20.50 45.86 8.60
C CYS A 33 -20.92 47.21 8.02
N ILE A 34 -22.03 47.23 7.31
CA ILE A 34 -22.72 48.42 6.85
C ILE A 34 -24.07 48.45 7.55
N VAL A 35 -24.31 49.54 8.28
CA VAL A 35 -25.57 49.80 8.98
C VAL A 35 -26.31 50.89 8.20
N SER A 36 -27.54 50.59 7.78
CA SER A 36 -28.49 51.52 7.18
C SER A 36 -29.75 51.60 8.05
N ASP A 37 -30.60 52.60 7.82
CA ASP A 37 -31.82 52.84 8.64
C ASP A 37 -32.81 51.66 8.66
N ALA A 38 -32.70 50.70 7.72
CA ALA A 38 -33.59 49.53 7.61
C ALA A 38 -32.86 48.16 7.68
N ASP A 39 -31.60 48.07 7.27
CA ASP A 39 -30.86 46.81 7.15
C ASP A 39 -29.41 46.89 7.65
N MET A 40 -28.92 45.76 8.17
CA MET A 40 -27.55 45.56 8.62
C MET A 40 -26.97 44.34 7.91
N TYR A 41 -25.87 44.53 7.18
CA TYR A 41 -25.20 43.42 6.48
C TYR A 41 -23.68 43.61 6.45
N TYR A 42 -22.97 42.50 6.27
CA TYR A 42 -21.52 42.48 6.13
C TYR A 42 -21.13 42.48 4.65
N LYS A 43 -20.34 43.48 4.24
CA LYS A 43 -19.79 43.58 2.89
C LYS A 43 -18.33 43.07 2.88
N PRO A 44 -17.97 42.12 1.99
CA PRO A 44 -16.59 41.72 1.80
C PRO A 44 -15.74 42.89 1.29
N VAL A 45 -14.53 43.02 1.83
CA VAL A 45 -13.48 43.92 1.35
C VAL A 45 -12.35 43.04 0.84
N GLU A 46 -12.03 43.14 -0.46
CA GLU A 46 -11.00 42.33 -1.13
C GLU A 46 -9.57 42.84 -0.86
N LEU A 47 -9.27 43.09 0.41
CA LEU A 47 -7.95 43.49 0.90
C LEU A 47 -7.65 42.71 2.18
N ALA A 48 -6.36 42.45 2.43
CA ALA A 48 -5.94 41.87 3.70
C ALA A 48 -6.29 42.81 4.86
N LEU A 49 -6.60 42.22 6.01
CA LEU A 49 -6.81 42.96 7.24
C LEU A 49 -5.49 43.56 7.73
N GLU A 50 -5.48 44.84 8.08
CA GLU A 50 -4.28 45.54 8.57
C GLU A 50 -4.47 46.06 10.00
N TYR A 51 -3.35 46.42 10.63
CA TYR A 51 -3.30 46.92 12.01
C TYR A 51 -4.25 48.11 12.25
N GLU A 52 -4.27 49.08 11.33
CA GLU A 52 -5.13 50.27 11.48
C GLU A 52 -6.62 49.90 11.35
N ASN A 53 -6.98 48.85 10.59
CA ASN A 53 -8.37 48.39 10.53
C ASN A 53 -8.82 47.84 11.88
N ILE A 54 -8.00 47.01 12.53
CA ILE A 54 -8.29 46.46 13.86
C ILE A 54 -8.38 47.57 14.91
N LYS A 55 -7.49 48.55 14.87
CA LYS A 55 -7.50 49.69 15.80
C LYS A 55 -8.74 50.57 15.67
N GLU A 56 -9.23 50.78 14.44
CA GLU A 56 -10.49 51.48 14.22
C GLU A 56 -11.69 50.63 14.67
N HIS A 57 -11.56 49.30 14.64
CA HIS A 57 -12.56 48.36 15.15
C HIS A 57 -12.66 48.37 16.67
N THR A 58 -11.54 48.28 17.39
CA THR A 58 -11.51 48.32 18.87
C THR A 58 -11.95 49.67 19.43
N LYS A 59 -11.77 50.76 18.65
CA LYS A 59 -12.32 52.09 18.96
C LYS A 59 -13.81 52.27 18.64
N GLY A 60 -14.45 51.26 18.07
CA GLY A 60 -15.87 51.30 17.71
C GLY A 60 -16.22 52.16 16.48
N LYS A 61 -15.23 52.60 15.70
CA LYS A 61 -15.46 53.43 14.50
C LYS A 61 -15.87 52.60 13.29
N VAL A 62 -15.43 51.33 13.24
CA VAL A 62 -15.83 50.35 12.24
C VAL A 62 -16.17 49.02 12.91
N ILE A 63 -17.04 48.23 12.28
CA ILE A 63 -17.34 46.87 12.76
C ILE A 63 -16.85 45.89 11.71
N LEU A 64 -15.93 45.02 12.10
CA LEU A 64 -15.24 44.10 11.21
C LEU A 64 -15.63 42.66 11.54
N GLY A 65 -15.67 41.83 10.50
CA GLY A 65 -15.84 40.39 10.59
C GLY A 65 -14.68 39.67 9.93
N SER A 66 -14.31 38.53 10.49
CA SER A 66 -13.28 37.64 9.98
C SER A 66 -13.91 36.43 9.34
N TYR A 67 -13.43 36.08 8.14
CA TYR A 67 -13.70 34.77 7.54
C TYR A 67 -12.77 33.73 8.16
N GLN A 68 -13.34 32.61 8.58
CA GLN A 68 -12.64 31.65 9.42
C GLN A 68 -11.68 30.74 8.65
N LEU A 69 -12.07 30.31 7.44
CA LEU A 69 -11.27 29.42 6.60
C LEU A 69 -10.14 30.21 5.94
N MET A 70 -8.92 29.70 6.08
CA MET A 70 -7.74 30.23 5.42
C MET A 70 -7.75 29.86 3.94
N GLN A 71 -7.65 30.87 3.06
CA GLN A 71 -7.65 30.66 1.63
C GLN A 71 -6.44 29.84 1.19
N GLY A 72 -6.68 28.78 0.41
CA GLY A 72 -5.64 27.97 -0.23
C GLY A 72 -5.11 26.79 0.60
N ILE A 73 -5.49 26.66 1.87
CA ILE A 73 -4.99 25.58 2.75
C ILE A 73 -6.09 24.89 3.60
N ASP A 74 -7.36 25.25 3.43
CA ASP A 74 -8.53 24.64 4.12
C ASP A 74 -8.30 24.38 5.64
N ALA A 75 -7.72 25.36 6.32
CA ALA A 75 -7.40 25.34 7.75
C ALA A 75 -7.99 26.56 8.48
N VAL A 76 -8.03 26.51 9.82
CA VAL A 76 -8.52 27.60 10.68
C VAL A 76 -7.50 27.95 11.76
N LYS A 77 -7.42 29.24 12.14
CA LYS A 77 -6.61 29.71 13.29
C LYS A 77 -7.40 29.78 14.60
N TRP A 78 -8.72 29.68 14.51
CA TRP A 78 -9.64 29.72 15.63
C TRP A 78 -10.93 29.00 15.24
N PHE A 79 -11.64 28.47 16.24
CA PHE A 79 -12.97 27.92 16.08
C PHE A 79 -13.84 28.24 17.28
N GLY A 80 -15.14 28.02 17.17
CA GLY A 80 -16.02 28.33 18.27
C GLY A 80 -17.51 28.20 17.98
N TRP A 81 -18.27 28.70 18.95
CA TRP A 81 -19.73 28.65 18.99
C TRP A 81 -20.28 30.06 19.20
N ASP A 82 -21.23 30.44 18.35
CA ASP A 82 -22.01 31.65 18.50
C ASP A 82 -23.35 31.30 19.15
N VAL A 83 -23.51 31.72 20.41
CA VAL A 83 -24.64 31.38 21.26
C VAL A 83 -25.60 32.56 21.29
N ASP A 84 -26.76 32.40 20.67
CA ASP A 84 -27.77 33.45 20.56
C ASP A 84 -29.05 33.05 21.29
N SER A 85 -29.53 33.92 22.19
CA SER A 85 -30.82 33.75 22.85
C SER A 85 -31.57 35.07 23.03
N SER A 86 -32.90 35.02 23.07
CA SER A 86 -33.70 36.16 23.54
C SER A 86 -33.58 36.41 25.06
N ASP A 87 -33.07 35.43 25.80
CA ASP A 87 -32.94 35.38 27.26
C ASP A 87 -31.49 35.10 27.66
N ILE A 88 -30.87 36.03 28.37
CA ILE A 88 -29.45 35.98 28.71
C ILE A 88 -29.13 34.82 29.67
N LEU A 89 -30.05 34.44 30.56
CA LEU A 89 -29.82 33.31 31.48
C LEU A 89 -29.80 31.98 30.74
N LYS A 90 -30.61 31.85 29.67
CA LYS A 90 -30.56 30.68 28.79
C LYS A 90 -29.27 30.64 27.98
N ALA A 91 -28.81 31.79 27.48
CA ALA A 91 -27.54 31.88 26.78
C ALA A 91 -26.37 31.44 27.68
N ARG A 92 -26.33 31.89 28.94
CA ARG A 92 -25.33 31.45 29.93
C ARG A 92 -25.32 29.94 30.14
N LYS A 93 -26.49 29.34 30.30
CA LYS A 93 -26.61 27.88 30.45
C LYS A 93 -26.07 27.12 29.25
N LEU A 94 -26.32 27.60 28.03
CA LEU A 94 -25.76 27.00 26.81
C LEU A 94 -24.24 27.12 26.76
N VAL A 95 -23.70 28.27 27.17
CA VAL A 95 -22.25 28.48 27.28
C VAL A 95 -21.65 27.49 28.28
N GLU A 96 -22.24 27.34 29.47
CA GLU A 96 -21.78 26.39 30.49
C GLU A 96 -21.72 24.95 29.95
N GLN A 97 -22.75 24.53 29.20
CA GLN A 97 -22.79 23.21 28.56
C GLN A 97 -21.65 23.01 27.55
N ILE A 98 -21.33 24.03 26.76
CA ILE A 98 -20.22 23.98 25.79
C ILE A 98 -18.88 23.91 26.52
N THR A 99 -18.68 24.78 27.53
CA THR A 99 -17.38 24.91 28.19
C THR A 99 -17.00 23.72 29.07
N LYS A 100 -17.97 22.85 29.41
CA LYS A 100 -17.71 21.56 30.07
C LYS A 100 -16.73 20.68 29.28
N TYR A 101 -16.74 20.78 27.95
CA TYR A 101 -15.84 20.02 27.07
C TYR A 101 -14.49 20.70 26.86
N LEU A 102 -14.31 21.90 27.41
CA LEU A 102 -13.12 22.72 27.24
C LEU A 102 -12.35 22.90 28.55
N GLU A 103 -12.61 22.08 29.58
CA GLU A 103 -12.00 22.23 30.92
C GLU A 103 -10.46 22.22 30.88
N HIS A 104 -9.88 21.46 29.94
CA HIS A 104 -8.43 21.36 29.73
C HIS A 104 -7.91 22.13 28.51
N VAL A 105 -8.79 22.86 27.81
CA VAL A 105 -8.47 23.55 26.58
C VAL A 105 -8.57 25.05 26.82
N PRO A 106 -7.56 25.86 26.51
CA PRO A 106 -7.69 27.31 26.62
C PRO A 106 -8.80 27.86 25.71
N TYR A 107 -9.80 28.53 26.29
CA TYR A 107 -10.91 29.17 25.58
C TYR A 107 -11.20 30.57 26.10
N ALA A 108 -11.93 31.34 25.31
CA ALA A 108 -12.40 32.68 25.65
C ALA A 108 -13.92 32.75 25.51
N VAL A 109 -14.59 33.40 26.47
CA VAL A 109 -16.02 33.71 26.37
C VAL A 109 -16.18 35.21 26.21
N GLU A 110 -16.72 35.62 25.07
CA GLU A 110 -16.99 37.01 24.75
C GLU A 110 -18.49 37.27 24.87
N TYR A 111 -18.89 38.25 25.67
CA TYR A 111 -20.22 38.83 25.58
C TYR A 111 -20.31 39.71 24.33
N SER A 112 -21.18 39.37 23.38
CA SER A 112 -21.19 39.97 22.04
C SER A 112 -21.65 41.44 22.00
N GLY A 113 -22.13 41.97 23.13
CA GLY A 113 -22.70 43.31 23.30
C GLY A 113 -24.22 43.36 23.13
N GLY A 114 -24.89 42.22 22.93
CA GLY A 114 -26.33 42.12 22.70
C GLY A 114 -27.01 41.11 23.64
N LYS A 115 -27.48 39.99 23.08
CA LYS A 115 -28.13 38.92 23.84
C LYS A 115 -27.48 37.54 23.63
N GLY A 116 -26.19 37.53 23.30
CA GLY A 116 -25.46 36.31 22.97
C GLY A 116 -24.00 36.34 23.40
N TYR A 117 -23.34 35.20 23.28
CA TYR A 117 -21.93 35.01 23.59
C TYR A 117 -21.20 34.30 22.46
N HIS A 118 -19.93 34.63 22.27
CA HIS A 118 -19.04 33.78 21.48
C HIS A 118 -18.15 32.97 22.43
N VAL A 119 -18.13 31.66 22.26
CA VAL A 119 -17.15 30.77 22.90
C VAL A 119 -16.09 30.44 21.86
N LEU A 120 -14.88 30.94 22.04
CA LEU A 120 -13.81 30.90 21.05
C LEU A 120 -12.58 30.16 21.57
N VAL A 121 -12.02 29.29 20.73
CA VAL A 121 -10.73 28.64 20.96
C VAL A 121 -9.72 29.20 19.95
N PHE A 122 -8.63 29.76 20.46
CA PHE A 122 -7.54 30.29 19.64
C PHE A 122 -6.43 29.26 19.52
N LEU A 123 -5.89 29.05 18.32
CA LEU A 123 -4.93 27.97 18.08
C LEU A 123 -3.50 28.50 17.98
N LYS A 124 -2.56 27.74 18.53
CA LYS A 124 -1.11 28.01 18.38
C LYS A 124 -0.68 27.90 16.92
N GLU A 125 -1.22 26.91 16.24
CA GLU A 125 -0.95 26.58 14.83
C GLU A 125 -2.28 26.33 14.09
N PRO A 126 -2.38 26.61 12.78
CA PRO A 126 -3.60 26.33 12.03
C PRO A 126 -4.02 24.86 12.10
N LEU A 127 -5.28 24.59 12.45
CA LEU A 127 -5.87 23.24 12.48
C LEU A 127 -6.63 22.99 11.17
N PRO A 128 -6.59 21.78 10.58
CA PRO A 128 -7.43 21.44 9.45
C PRO A 128 -8.91 21.74 9.74
N ALA A 129 -9.58 22.41 8.81
CA ALA A 129 -10.95 22.88 9.04
C ALA A 129 -11.95 21.73 9.20
N VAL A 130 -11.64 20.56 8.64
CA VAL A 130 -12.41 19.32 8.83
C VAL A 130 -12.43 18.90 10.30
N ASP A 131 -11.29 18.98 11.00
CA ASP A 131 -11.19 18.55 12.40
C ASP A 131 -11.80 19.59 13.32
N ALA A 132 -11.54 20.89 13.07
CA ALA A 132 -12.21 21.98 13.76
C ALA A 132 -13.74 21.87 13.63
N LYS A 133 -14.24 21.54 12.43
CA LYS A 133 -15.67 21.35 12.17
C LYS A 133 -16.24 20.17 12.96
N LYS A 134 -15.54 19.03 12.96
CA LYS A 134 -15.94 17.85 13.73
C LYS A 134 -16.07 18.19 15.22
N ILE A 135 -15.09 18.87 15.81
CA ILE A 135 -15.11 19.27 17.23
C ILE A 135 -16.36 20.11 17.53
N VAL A 136 -16.58 21.20 16.77
CA VAL A 136 -17.69 22.13 17.06
C VAL A 136 -19.07 21.51 16.84
N ASP A 137 -19.22 20.66 15.82
CA ASP A 137 -20.47 19.96 15.55
C ASP A 137 -20.72 18.88 16.61
N TRP A 138 -19.68 18.13 17.00
CA TRP A 138 -19.74 17.08 18.01
C TRP A 138 -20.18 17.64 19.37
N VAL A 139 -19.55 18.70 19.90
CA VAL A 139 -19.96 19.31 21.18
C VAL A 139 -21.42 19.76 21.16
N ARG A 140 -21.85 20.42 20.07
CA ARG A 140 -23.23 20.89 19.93
C ARG A 140 -24.23 19.73 19.90
N GLU A 141 -23.87 18.64 19.23
CA GLU A 141 -24.74 17.47 19.06
C GLU A 141 -24.79 16.60 20.33
N SER A 142 -23.67 16.47 21.06
CA SER A 142 -23.62 15.76 22.35
C SER A 142 -24.54 16.36 23.41
N GLU A 143 -24.69 17.69 23.43
CA GLU A 143 -25.59 18.41 24.35
C GLU A 143 -27.00 18.62 23.76
N GLY A 144 -27.25 18.17 22.53
CA GLY A 144 -28.55 18.31 21.86
C GLY A 144 -28.94 19.78 21.60
N LEU A 145 -27.96 20.66 21.40
CA LEU A 145 -28.20 22.10 21.27
C LEU A 145 -28.81 22.45 19.91
N GLN A 146 -29.82 23.32 19.93
CA GLN A 146 -30.57 23.68 18.73
C GLN A 146 -29.72 24.49 17.75
N LYS A 147 -29.79 24.15 16.46
CA LYS A 147 -29.06 24.86 15.37
C LYS A 147 -29.75 26.15 14.93
N ARG A 148 -31.05 26.33 15.23
CA ARG A 148 -31.88 27.47 14.82
C ARG A 148 -33.00 27.68 15.84
N GLY A 149 -33.50 28.91 15.95
CA GLY A 149 -34.63 29.25 16.82
C GLY A 149 -34.35 30.51 17.64
N SER A 150 -35.22 30.82 18.60
CA SER A 150 -35.03 31.96 19.52
C SER A 150 -33.93 31.72 20.56
N THR A 151 -33.40 30.50 20.65
CA THR A 151 -32.29 30.09 21.51
C THR A 151 -31.54 28.98 20.77
N HIS A 152 -30.36 29.29 20.26
CA HIS A 152 -29.62 28.39 19.37
C HIS A 152 -28.12 28.61 19.43
N VAL A 153 -27.37 27.65 18.88
CA VAL A 153 -25.90 27.68 18.79
C VAL A 153 -25.47 27.44 17.36
N GLU A 154 -24.81 28.43 16.76
CA GLU A 154 -24.15 28.28 15.47
C GLU A 154 -22.68 27.89 15.65
N CYS A 155 -22.23 26.90 14.88
CA CYS A 155 -20.86 26.39 14.98
C CYS A 155 -19.96 26.99 13.88
N PHE A 156 -18.74 27.32 14.24
CA PHE A 156 -17.73 27.88 13.35
C PHE A 156 -16.48 27.01 13.44
N PRO A 157 -16.09 26.26 12.38
CA PRO A 157 -16.52 26.44 10.99
C PRO A 157 -17.80 25.71 10.60
N LYS A 158 -18.70 26.43 9.91
CA LYS A 158 -19.92 25.82 9.32
C LYS A 158 -19.61 24.88 8.16
N GLN A 159 -18.44 25.00 7.53
CA GLN A 159 -17.99 24.19 6.40
C GLN A 159 -16.49 23.90 6.51
N ASP A 160 -16.05 22.74 6.07
CA ASP A 160 -14.67 22.24 6.17
C ASP A 160 -13.76 22.68 5.01
N ARG A 161 -14.32 23.24 3.94
CA ARG A 161 -13.58 23.75 2.78
C ARG A 161 -14.27 24.92 2.11
N LEU A 162 -13.52 25.69 1.34
CA LEU A 162 -14.08 26.73 0.47
C LEU A 162 -14.73 26.07 -0.77
N THR A 163 -15.89 26.57 -1.18
CA THR A 163 -16.61 26.06 -2.35
C THR A 163 -16.86 27.18 -3.36
N ARG A 164 -17.13 26.84 -4.62
CA ARG A 164 -17.48 27.83 -5.65
C ARG A 164 -18.67 28.71 -5.25
N SER A 165 -19.64 28.16 -4.51
CA SER A 165 -20.81 28.89 -4.01
C SER A 165 -20.55 29.70 -2.74
N ARG A 166 -19.49 29.38 -1.99
CA ARG A 166 -19.06 30.11 -0.77
C ARG A 166 -17.54 30.28 -0.77
N PRO A 167 -17.00 31.13 -1.66
CA PRO A 167 -15.55 31.21 -1.91
C PRO A 167 -14.76 31.85 -0.76
N LYS A 168 -15.44 32.53 0.18
CA LYS A 168 -14.83 33.13 1.38
C LYS A 168 -15.18 32.42 2.68
N GLY A 169 -16.11 31.44 2.65
CA GLY A 169 -16.61 30.78 3.85
C GLY A 169 -17.60 31.62 4.65
N ASN A 170 -17.68 31.34 5.95
CA ASN A 170 -18.58 32.01 6.89
C ASN A 170 -17.78 32.99 7.75
N LEU A 171 -18.44 34.05 8.19
CA LEU A 171 -17.82 35.12 8.96
C LEU A 171 -18.38 35.17 10.37
N LEU A 172 -17.52 35.56 11.32
CA LEU A 172 -17.91 35.96 12.67
C LEU A 172 -17.38 37.38 12.92
N LYS A 173 -18.08 38.17 13.74
CA LYS A 173 -17.61 39.50 14.18
C LYS A 173 -16.28 39.33 14.91
N ILE A 174 -15.30 40.20 14.63
CA ILE A 174 -14.06 40.23 15.40
C ILE A 174 -14.38 40.69 16.83
N PRO A 175 -13.75 40.10 17.87
CA PRO A 175 -13.99 40.50 19.26
C PRO A 175 -13.57 41.93 19.60
N LEU A 176 -14.08 42.44 20.72
CA LEU A 176 -13.75 43.75 21.33
C LEU A 176 -14.20 44.99 20.53
N GLY A 177 -15.03 44.80 19.51
CA GLY A 177 -15.70 45.88 18.78
C GLY A 177 -17.09 46.21 19.30
N VAL A 178 -17.69 47.27 18.77
CA VAL A 178 -19.08 47.63 19.09
C VAL A 178 -20.07 46.68 18.42
N HIS A 179 -21.12 46.32 19.14
CA HIS A 179 -22.22 45.54 18.60
C HIS A 179 -23.07 46.41 17.66
N PRO A 180 -23.41 45.94 16.45
CA PRO A 180 -24.06 46.77 15.43
C PRO A 180 -25.39 47.42 15.79
N ARG A 181 -26.21 46.79 16.65
CA ARG A 181 -27.57 47.28 16.99
C ARG A 181 -27.64 47.98 18.35
N SER A 182 -27.15 47.33 19.39
CA SER A 182 -27.11 47.89 20.76
C SER A 182 -26.02 48.95 20.97
N HIS A 183 -25.04 49.05 20.08
CA HIS A 183 -23.87 49.92 20.21
C HIS A 183 -22.99 49.66 21.45
N ALA A 184 -23.29 48.62 22.24
CA ALA A 184 -22.46 48.23 23.37
C ALA A 184 -21.17 47.59 22.88
N GLN A 185 -20.07 47.87 23.58
CA GLN A 185 -18.78 47.24 23.31
C GLN A 185 -18.82 45.76 23.75
N SER A 186 -18.32 44.84 22.93
CA SER A 186 -18.15 43.46 23.35
C SER A 186 -16.91 43.30 24.23
N ILE A 187 -17.02 42.44 25.23
CA ILE A 187 -16.00 42.25 26.27
C ILE A 187 -15.82 40.76 26.55
N PHE A 188 -14.61 40.34 26.94
CA PHE A 188 -14.40 39.02 27.51
C PHE A 188 -14.95 38.98 28.94
N VAL A 189 -15.62 37.89 29.30
CA VAL A 189 -16.31 37.74 30.58
C VAL A 189 -15.81 36.53 31.35
N ASP A 190 -15.83 36.63 32.68
CA ASP A 190 -15.52 35.53 33.58
C ASP A 190 -16.82 34.85 34.04
N MET A 191 -17.06 33.64 33.53
CA MET A 191 -18.28 32.89 33.84
C MET A 191 -18.40 32.50 35.33
N LEU A 192 -17.27 32.32 36.01
CA LEU A 192 -17.24 31.88 37.41
C LEU A 192 -17.35 33.06 38.37
N ASN A 193 -16.90 34.25 37.94
CA ASN A 193 -16.80 35.43 38.80
C ASN A 193 -17.74 36.58 38.37
N GLY A 194 -18.98 36.27 37.98
CA GLY A 194 -20.02 37.28 37.80
C GLY A 194 -20.28 37.75 36.36
N TRP A 195 -19.83 37.01 35.35
CA TRP A 195 -20.11 37.22 33.92
C TRP A 195 -19.78 38.65 33.45
N GLU A 196 -20.78 39.40 32.97
CA GLU A 196 -20.63 40.79 32.49
C GLU A 196 -20.43 41.79 33.63
N THR A 197 -20.86 41.42 34.84
CA THR A 197 -20.68 42.23 36.06
C THR A 197 -19.45 41.82 36.86
N GLY A 198 -18.68 40.87 36.34
CA GLY A 198 -17.48 40.33 36.97
C GLY A 198 -16.26 41.24 36.85
N PRO A 199 -15.08 40.76 37.30
CA PRO A 199 -13.84 41.50 37.16
C PRO A 199 -13.50 41.74 35.68
N ILE A 200 -12.90 42.89 35.39
CA ILE A 200 -12.44 43.22 34.05
C ILE A 200 -11.32 42.24 33.68
N LEU A 201 -11.51 41.49 32.60
CA LEU A 201 -10.48 40.61 32.05
C LEU A 201 -9.60 41.38 31.07
N GLU A 202 -8.28 41.36 31.31
CA GLU A 202 -7.30 41.98 30.43
C GLU A 202 -7.27 41.25 29.07
N PRO A 203 -7.69 41.89 27.95
CA PRO A 203 -7.87 41.19 26.68
C PRO A 203 -6.57 40.58 26.13
N CYS A 204 -5.44 41.21 26.43
CA CYS A 204 -4.11 40.72 26.04
C CYS A 204 -3.76 39.36 26.67
N ASP A 205 -4.28 39.07 27.86
CA ASP A 205 -4.02 37.78 28.52
C ASP A 205 -4.90 36.71 27.92
N ILE A 206 -6.20 36.99 27.75
CA ILE A 206 -7.15 36.08 27.11
C ILE A 206 -6.71 35.70 25.69
N LEU A 207 -6.36 36.69 24.85
CA LEU A 207 -5.91 36.44 23.48
C LEU A 207 -4.54 35.74 23.39
N SER A 208 -3.77 35.69 24.49
CA SER A 208 -2.48 35.01 24.52
C SER A 208 -2.57 33.52 24.88
N TYR A 209 -3.69 33.09 25.45
CA TYR A 209 -3.94 31.67 25.76
C TYR A 209 -4.42 30.95 24.50
N LYS A 210 -3.52 30.18 23.88
CA LYS A 210 -3.77 29.42 22.65
C LYS A 210 -3.67 27.93 22.92
N ALA A 211 -4.62 27.16 22.40
CA ALA A 211 -4.64 25.70 22.46
C ALA A 211 -3.71 25.09 21.40
N SER A 212 -3.10 23.95 21.69
CA SER A 212 -2.40 23.13 20.69
C SER A 212 -3.39 22.25 19.91
N ALA A 213 -2.97 21.69 18.78
CA ALA A 213 -3.78 20.74 18.03
C ALA A 213 -4.09 19.47 18.84
N GLU A 214 -3.14 19.01 19.66
CA GLU A 214 -3.29 17.85 20.55
C GLU A 214 -4.38 18.10 21.60
N ASP A 215 -4.34 19.24 22.29
CA ASP A 215 -5.33 19.60 23.32
C ASP A 215 -6.78 19.60 22.78
N VAL A 216 -6.96 20.07 21.54
CA VAL A 216 -8.30 20.20 20.94
C VAL A 216 -8.78 18.92 20.26
N LEU A 217 -7.89 18.09 19.71
CA LEU A 217 -8.26 16.78 19.18
C LEU A 217 -8.64 15.81 20.31
N ALA A 218 -8.01 15.96 21.47
CA ALA A 218 -8.38 15.25 22.68
C ALA A 218 -9.85 15.49 23.09
N ILE A 219 -10.51 16.59 22.69
CA ILE A 219 -11.93 16.84 22.99
C ILE A 219 -12.84 15.74 22.40
N ILE A 220 -12.49 15.22 21.22
CA ILE A 220 -13.25 14.15 20.55
C ILE A 220 -12.92 12.80 21.20
N GLU A 221 -11.65 12.58 21.57
CA GLU A 221 -11.19 11.36 22.23
C GLU A 221 -11.66 11.26 23.69
N SER A 222 -11.81 12.40 24.36
CA SER A 222 -12.37 12.57 25.72
C SER A 222 -13.88 12.74 25.69
N GLY A 223 -14.53 12.44 24.57
CA GLY A 223 -15.98 12.43 24.47
C GLY A 223 -16.61 11.57 25.55
N PRO A 224 -17.85 11.85 26.01
CA PRO A 224 -18.36 11.15 27.17
C PRO A 224 -18.53 9.71 26.74
N ASP A 225 -17.67 8.83 27.28
CA ASP A 225 -17.67 7.42 26.99
C ASP A 225 -19.10 6.94 27.22
N LEU A 226 -19.81 6.67 26.11
CA LEU A 226 -21.21 6.28 26.15
C LEU A 226 -21.35 5.01 26.98
N GLU A 227 -20.32 4.17 26.97
CA GLU A 227 -20.19 3.00 27.82
C GLU A 227 -20.06 3.41 29.30
N THR A 228 -19.26 4.41 29.65
CA THR A 228 -19.19 4.97 31.02
C THR A 228 -20.54 5.56 31.47
N GLN A 229 -21.26 6.29 30.61
CA GLN A 229 -22.61 6.79 30.95
C GLN A 229 -23.60 5.64 31.16
N LEU A 230 -23.50 4.58 30.35
CA LEU A 230 -24.31 3.37 30.49
C LEU A 230 -23.97 2.62 31.79
N VAL A 231 -22.67 2.51 32.12
CA VAL A 231 -22.18 1.96 33.39
C VAL A 231 -22.73 2.77 34.56
N GLU A 232 -22.64 4.10 34.52
CA GLU A 232 -23.16 4.99 35.56
C GLU A 232 -24.66 4.86 35.77
N LEU A 233 -25.42 4.84 34.66
CA LEU A 233 -26.86 4.66 34.69
C LEU A 233 -27.26 3.36 35.37
N ILE A 234 -26.59 2.25 35.04
CA ILE A 234 -26.91 0.93 35.57
C ILE A 234 -26.39 0.74 37.00
N SER A 235 -25.17 1.20 37.30
CA SER A 235 -24.57 1.13 38.63
C SER A 235 -25.42 1.82 39.70
N ALA A 236 -26.16 2.89 39.37
CA ALA A 236 -27.08 3.55 40.30
C ALA A 236 -28.20 2.63 40.85
N TYR A 237 -28.51 1.55 40.15
CA TYR A 237 -29.53 0.55 40.52
C TYR A 237 -28.93 -0.81 40.90
N TRP A 238 -27.59 -0.93 40.96
CA TRP A 238 -26.89 -2.18 41.27
C TRP A 238 -26.80 -2.43 42.79
N ARG A 239 -27.90 -2.89 43.40
CA ARG A 239 -28.03 -3.04 44.86
C ARG A 239 -28.22 -4.48 45.31
N ASP A 240 -27.87 -4.78 46.56
CA ASP A 240 -28.07 -6.10 47.16
C ASP A 240 -29.52 -6.57 47.04
N GLY A 241 -29.70 -7.84 46.70
CA GLY A 241 -31.00 -8.46 46.44
C GLY A 241 -31.48 -8.38 44.98
N VAL A 242 -30.95 -7.48 44.14
CA VAL A 242 -31.35 -7.37 42.72
C VAL A 242 -30.20 -7.50 41.72
N ARG A 243 -28.93 -7.58 42.17
CA ARG A 243 -27.72 -7.63 41.29
C ARG A 243 -27.76 -8.76 40.27
N HIS A 244 -28.17 -9.97 40.69
CA HIS A 244 -28.25 -11.13 39.80
C HIS A 244 -29.31 -10.94 38.72
N ASP A 245 -30.52 -10.51 39.10
CA ASP A 245 -31.63 -10.29 38.17
C ASP A 245 -31.34 -9.12 37.22
N LEU A 246 -30.70 -8.05 37.70
CA LEU A 246 -30.27 -6.93 36.86
C LEU A 246 -29.24 -7.39 35.83
N SER A 247 -28.25 -8.21 36.23
CA SER A 247 -27.27 -8.81 35.32
C SER A 247 -27.92 -9.71 34.28
N LEU A 248 -28.90 -10.52 34.68
CA LEU A 248 -29.64 -11.43 33.80
C LEU A 248 -30.50 -10.67 32.78
N PHE A 249 -31.30 -9.72 33.25
CA PHE A 249 -32.23 -8.96 32.40
C PHE A 249 -31.49 -7.97 31.51
N LEU A 250 -30.40 -7.35 31.98
CA LEU A 250 -29.55 -6.52 31.12
C LEU A 250 -28.90 -7.35 30.02
N SER A 251 -28.36 -8.53 30.33
CA SER A 251 -27.80 -9.44 29.33
C SER A 251 -28.86 -9.88 28.30
N GLY A 252 -30.06 -10.21 28.75
CA GLY A 252 -31.18 -10.56 27.87
C GLY A 252 -31.62 -9.40 27.00
N TYR A 253 -31.67 -8.18 27.54
CA TYR A 253 -32.00 -6.96 26.78
C TYR A 253 -30.95 -6.66 25.71
N LEU A 254 -29.67 -6.64 26.07
CA LEU A 254 -28.57 -6.35 25.14
C LEU A 254 -28.46 -7.41 24.03
N ALA A 255 -28.72 -8.68 24.35
CA ALA A 255 -28.79 -9.74 23.33
C ALA A 255 -29.92 -9.48 22.30
N HIS A 256 -31.11 -9.08 22.75
CA HIS A 256 -32.23 -8.71 21.85
C HIS A 256 -31.95 -7.44 21.04
N GLU A 257 -31.18 -6.50 21.60
CA GLU A 257 -30.75 -5.28 20.92
C GLU A 257 -29.50 -5.48 20.02
N GLY A 258 -29.01 -6.73 19.88
CA GLY A 258 -27.97 -7.11 18.93
C GLY A 258 -26.52 -6.97 19.41
N TRP A 259 -26.28 -6.84 20.73
CA TRP A 259 -24.92 -6.75 21.28
C TRP A 259 -24.18 -8.09 21.25
N GLY A 260 -22.85 -8.05 21.19
CA GLY A 260 -22.00 -9.24 21.29
C GLY A 260 -21.81 -9.74 22.72
N VAL A 261 -21.50 -11.04 22.88
CA VAL A 261 -21.27 -11.66 24.20
C VAL A 261 -20.05 -11.05 24.92
N ASP A 262 -18.96 -10.79 24.19
CA ASP A 262 -17.74 -10.25 24.80
C ASP A 262 -17.85 -8.76 25.12
N GLN A 263 -18.54 -8.01 24.26
CA GLN A 263 -18.92 -6.62 24.54
C GLN A 263 -19.81 -6.51 25.79
N THR A 264 -20.79 -7.40 25.93
CA THR A 264 -21.67 -7.43 27.11
C THR A 264 -20.92 -7.85 28.38
N LYS A 265 -19.97 -8.79 28.29
CA LYS A 265 -19.10 -9.16 29.42
C LYS A 265 -18.23 -8.00 29.89
N GLU A 266 -17.68 -7.23 28.97
CA GLU A 266 -16.86 -6.06 29.30
C GLU A 266 -17.69 -4.99 30.02
N LEU A 267 -18.90 -4.70 29.52
CA LEU A 267 -19.83 -3.79 30.19
C LEU A 267 -20.18 -4.26 31.61
N ILE A 268 -20.52 -5.54 31.79
CA ILE A 268 -20.85 -6.11 33.10
C ILE A 268 -19.63 -6.08 34.04
N ARG A 269 -18.42 -6.33 33.52
CA ARG A 269 -17.17 -6.22 34.29
C ARG A 269 -17.00 -4.80 34.83
N LYS A 270 -17.17 -3.78 33.98
CA LYS A 270 -17.09 -2.36 34.37
C LYS A 270 -18.14 -1.98 35.42
N ILE A 271 -19.39 -2.44 35.27
CA ILE A 271 -20.47 -2.21 36.25
C ILE A 271 -20.13 -2.86 37.60
N VAL A 272 -19.68 -4.12 37.59
CA VAL A 272 -19.32 -4.87 38.79
C VAL A 272 -18.14 -4.24 39.51
N THR A 273 -17.09 -3.87 38.78
CA THR A 273 -15.91 -3.17 39.34
C THR A 273 -16.29 -1.82 39.95
N ARG A 274 -17.19 -1.07 39.32
CA ARG A 274 -17.64 0.23 39.85
C ARG A 274 -18.55 0.09 41.08
N SER A 275 -19.32 -0.99 41.16
CA SER A 275 -20.34 -1.19 42.19
C SER A 275 -19.86 -2.04 43.37
N ASP A 276 -18.57 -2.41 43.39
CA ASP A 276 -17.92 -3.23 44.42
C ASP A 276 -18.63 -4.59 44.67
N ASP A 277 -19.00 -5.28 43.57
CA ASP A 277 -19.66 -6.60 43.62
C ASP A 277 -18.62 -7.74 43.54
N ASP A 278 -18.45 -8.48 44.65
CA ASP A 278 -17.48 -9.57 44.79
C ASP A 278 -17.77 -10.81 43.91
N GLU A 279 -18.94 -10.88 43.26
CA GLU A 279 -19.39 -12.04 42.49
C GLU A 279 -19.11 -11.95 40.97
N LEU A 280 -18.07 -11.24 40.53
CA LEU A 280 -17.75 -11.02 39.11
C LEU A 280 -17.82 -12.29 38.25
N ARG A 281 -17.25 -13.41 38.71
CA ARG A 281 -17.26 -14.69 37.97
C ARG A 281 -18.69 -15.20 37.74
N ASN A 282 -19.57 -15.08 38.73
CA ASN A 282 -20.96 -15.49 38.62
C ASN A 282 -21.70 -14.61 37.60
N ARG A 283 -21.51 -13.29 37.65
CA ARG A 283 -22.13 -12.34 36.70
C ARG A 283 -21.70 -12.59 35.26
N LEU A 284 -20.41 -12.82 35.01
CA LEU A 284 -19.92 -13.17 33.68
C LEU A 284 -20.44 -14.52 33.18
N GLN A 285 -20.64 -15.49 34.07
CA GLN A 285 -21.27 -16.76 33.73
C GLN A 285 -22.76 -16.60 33.39
N THR A 286 -23.46 -15.69 34.07
CA THR A 286 -24.84 -15.30 33.73
C THR A 286 -24.93 -14.72 32.32
N VAL A 287 -23.98 -13.85 31.93
CA VAL A 287 -23.90 -13.33 30.54
C VAL A 287 -23.75 -14.49 29.56
N GLN A 288 -22.75 -15.35 29.77
CA GLN A 288 -22.45 -16.48 28.88
C GLN A 288 -23.65 -17.42 28.70
N THR A 289 -24.31 -17.80 29.80
CA THR A 289 -25.45 -18.72 29.77
C THR A 289 -26.69 -18.08 29.13
N THR A 290 -26.92 -16.78 29.36
CA THR A 290 -28.03 -16.03 28.73
C THR A 290 -27.86 -15.93 27.22
N PHE A 291 -26.65 -15.63 26.74
CA PHE A 291 -26.34 -15.57 25.32
C PHE A 291 -26.42 -16.95 24.63
N SER A 292 -25.98 -18.02 25.30
CA SER A 292 -26.16 -19.40 24.77
C SER A 292 -27.64 -19.74 24.59
N ARG A 293 -28.48 -19.43 25.59
CA ARG A 293 -29.93 -19.67 25.51
C ARG A 293 -30.59 -18.84 24.41
N HIS A 294 -30.21 -17.58 24.27
CA HIS A 294 -30.71 -16.71 23.20
C HIS A 294 -30.35 -17.27 21.81
N LYS A 295 -29.08 -17.71 21.61
CA LYS A 295 -28.60 -18.32 20.36
C LYS A 295 -29.31 -19.63 20.03
N GLU A 296 -29.71 -20.40 21.04
CA GLU A 296 -30.52 -21.62 20.90
C GLU A 296 -32.01 -21.34 20.64
N GLY A 297 -32.43 -20.08 20.50
CA GLY A 297 -33.83 -19.68 20.27
C GLY A 297 -34.72 -19.82 21.49
N LYS A 298 -34.15 -20.03 22.69
CA LYS A 298 -34.91 -20.12 23.94
C LYS A 298 -35.26 -18.72 24.44
N SER A 299 -36.45 -18.59 25.03
CA SER A 299 -36.89 -17.32 25.61
C SER A 299 -35.96 -16.86 26.74
N VAL A 300 -35.49 -15.61 26.64
CA VAL A 300 -34.70 -14.90 27.64
C VAL A 300 -35.40 -13.60 28.00
N ARG A 301 -35.59 -13.33 29.29
CA ARG A 301 -36.24 -12.11 29.78
C ARG A 301 -35.23 -10.97 29.70
N GLY A 302 -35.59 -9.89 29.00
CA GLY A 302 -34.76 -8.69 28.83
C GLY A 302 -35.52 -7.43 29.22
N ARG A 303 -36.13 -6.77 28.24
CA ARG A 303 -36.88 -5.51 28.42
C ARG A 303 -37.96 -5.57 29.50
N GLN A 304 -38.75 -6.65 29.53
CA GLN A 304 -39.82 -6.84 30.52
C GLN A 304 -39.25 -6.98 31.94
N GLY A 305 -38.15 -7.73 32.11
CA GLY A 305 -37.51 -7.90 33.41
C GLY A 305 -36.82 -6.62 33.89
N LEU A 306 -36.17 -5.88 33.00
CA LEU A 306 -35.60 -4.57 33.35
C LEU A 306 -36.67 -3.56 33.76
N GLY A 307 -37.86 -3.60 33.14
CA GLY A 307 -38.99 -2.73 33.51
C GLY A 307 -39.60 -3.04 34.89
N GLU A 308 -39.31 -4.21 35.47
CA GLU A 308 -39.69 -4.56 36.85
C GLU A 308 -38.73 -3.93 37.88
N ILE A 309 -37.51 -3.55 37.47
CA ILE A 309 -36.45 -3.05 38.38
C ILE A 309 -36.12 -1.56 38.13
N LEU A 310 -36.10 -1.11 36.88
CA LEU A 310 -35.69 0.24 36.48
C LEU A 310 -36.90 1.17 36.27
N PRO A 311 -36.83 2.44 36.73
CA PRO A 311 -37.86 3.43 36.44
C PRO A 311 -37.91 3.77 34.94
N VAL A 312 -39.07 4.24 34.47
CA VAL A 312 -39.33 4.52 33.04
C VAL A 312 -38.31 5.48 32.43
N SER A 313 -37.86 6.49 33.18
CA SER A 313 -36.82 7.44 32.73
C SER A 313 -35.46 6.78 32.55
N ALA A 314 -35.07 5.88 33.45
CA ALA A 314 -33.84 5.10 33.30
C ALA A 314 -33.93 4.11 32.14
N MET A 315 -35.10 3.49 31.92
CA MET A 315 -35.34 2.62 30.76
C MET A 315 -35.27 3.39 29.43
N GLN A 316 -35.80 4.62 29.37
CA GLN A 316 -35.68 5.48 28.19
C GLN A 316 -34.23 5.86 27.91
N LYS A 317 -33.49 6.28 28.95
CA LYS A 317 -32.07 6.63 28.81
C LYS A 317 -31.19 5.42 28.46
N LEU A 318 -31.50 4.26 29.04
CA LEU A 318 -30.85 2.99 28.71
C LEU A 318 -31.06 2.65 27.23
N SER A 319 -32.29 2.74 26.74
CA SER A 319 -32.61 2.49 25.32
C SER A 319 -31.90 3.46 24.39
N GLU A 320 -31.82 4.74 24.76
CA GLU A 320 -31.10 5.77 24.00
C GLU A 320 -29.60 5.46 23.93
N LEU A 321 -28.96 5.24 25.08
CA LEU A 321 -27.52 4.94 25.16
C LEU A 321 -27.16 3.64 24.43
N VAL A 322 -27.95 2.58 24.62
CA VAL A 322 -27.75 1.28 23.95
C VAL A 322 -27.89 1.39 22.43
N SER A 323 -28.82 2.24 21.95
CA SER A 323 -28.98 2.49 20.51
C SER A 323 -27.82 3.28 19.89
N LEU A 324 -27.16 4.14 20.67
CA LEU A 324 -26.03 4.98 20.22
C LEU A 324 -24.68 4.26 20.32
N ILE A 325 -24.51 3.36 21.30
CA ILE A 325 -23.30 2.52 21.47
C ILE A 325 -23.28 1.37 20.48
N ARG A 326 -24.42 1.03 19.89
CA ARG A 326 -24.50 0.06 18.80
C ARG A 326 -23.67 0.59 17.63
N ALA A 327 -22.45 0.06 17.46
CA ALA A 327 -21.81 0.03 16.16
C ALA A 327 -22.87 -0.54 15.19
N PRO A 328 -23.19 0.15 14.08
CA PRO A 328 -24.20 -0.35 13.17
C PRO A 328 -23.86 -1.79 12.85
N ASP A 329 -24.76 -2.70 13.21
CA ASP A 329 -24.62 -4.09 12.83
C ASP A 329 -24.77 -4.11 11.31
N THR A 330 -23.64 -4.03 10.62
CA THR A 330 -23.54 -3.98 9.17
C THR A 330 -24.15 -5.22 8.56
N VAL A 331 -24.16 -6.35 9.30
CA VAL A 331 -24.91 -7.54 8.91
C VAL A 331 -26.41 -7.28 9.01
N ALA A 332 -26.93 -6.75 10.11
CA ALA A 332 -28.35 -6.41 10.23
C ALA A 332 -28.82 -5.40 9.17
N GLN A 333 -28.02 -4.37 8.85
CA GLN A 333 -28.34 -3.42 7.78
C GLN A 333 -28.47 -4.10 6.41
N ILE A 334 -27.58 -5.05 6.12
CA ILE A 334 -27.61 -5.81 4.88
C ILE A 334 -28.75 -6.84 4.90
N ASP A 335 -29.06 -7.44 6.05
CA ASP A 335 -30.18 -8.35 6.23
C ASP A 335 -31.54 -7.66 6.06
N ASP A 336 -31.69 -6.42 6.55
CA ASP A 336 -32.89 -5.60 6.32
C ASP A 336 -33.13 -5.38 4.82
N ILE A 337 -32.05 -5.15 4.06
CA ILE A 337 -32.12 -5.02 2.60
C ILE A 337 -32.44 -6.38 1.96
N ARG A 338 -31.77 -7.46 2.41
CA ARG A 338 -31.90 -8.84 1.94
C ARG A 338 -33.32 -9.37 2.07
N TYR A 339 -33.98 -9.09 3.20
CA TYR A 339 -35.31 -9.59 3.55
C TYR A 339 -36.44 -8.57 3.31
N SER A 340 -36.12 -7.42 2.71
CA SER A 340 -37.13 -6.40 2.38
C SER A 340 -38.25 -6.95 1.48
N ARG A 341 -39.50 -6.81 1.93
CA ARG A 341 -40.68 -7.29 1.19
C ARG A 341 -41.03 -6.34 0.04
N GLY A 342 -41.40 -6.89 -1.11
CA GLY A 342 -41.92 -6.13 -2.25
C GLY A 342 -40.87 -5.48 -3.16
N ARG A 343 -39.57 -5.60 -2.86
CA ARG A 343 -38.49 -5.13 -3.75
C ARG A 343 -37.99 -6.24 -4.68
N PRO A 344 -37.71 -5.93 -5.96
CA PRO A 344 -37.01 -6.84 -6.84
C PRO A 344 -35.63 -7.22 -6.30
N LYS A 345 -35.25 -8.49 -6.41
CA LYS A 345 -33.96 -9.01 -5.89
C LYS A 345 -32.74 -8.21 -6.37
N LEU A 346 -32.75 -7.76 -7.63
CA LEU A 346 -31.67 -6.98 -8.22
C LEU A 346 -31.57 -5.57 -7.60
N GLU A 347 -32.71 -4.97 -7.25
CA GLU A 347 -32.74 -3.66 -6.59
C GLU A 347 -32.19 -3.75 -5.16
N SER A 348 -32.56 -4.81 -4.42
CA SER A 348 -32.00 -5.09 -3.11
C SER A 348 -30.48 -5.31 -3.18
N ALA A 349 -29.99 -6.06 -4.19
CA ALA A 349 -28.55 -6.26 -4.39
C ALA A 349 -27.80 -4.94 -4.68
N ARG A 350 -28.36 -4.05 -5.51
CA ARG A 350 -27.77 -2.72 -5.78
C ARG A 350 -27.72 -1.82 -4.55
N LEU A 351 -28.78 -1.85 -3.74
CA LEU A 351 -28.83 -1.08 -2.50
C LEU A 351 -27.80 -1.61 -1.51
N ALA A 352 -27.71 -2.92 -1.33
CA ALA A 352 -26.70 -3.56 -0.48
C ALA A 352 -25.28 -3.23 -0.95
N ALA A 353 -25.00 -3.35 -2.26
CA ALA A 353 -23.71 -2.97 -2.84
C ALA A 353 -23.37 -1.49 -2.59
N SER A 354 -24.38 -0.62 -2.55
CA SER A 354 -24.18 0.80 -2.28
C SER A 354 -23.85 1.11 -0.83
N VAL A 355 -24.46 0.39 0.11
CA VAL A 355 -24.13 0.46 1.54
C VAL A 355 -22.72 -0.08 1.77
N ILE A 356 -22.40 -1.26 1.22
CA ILE A 356 -21.07 -1.88 1.32
C ILE A 356 -20.00 -0.96 0.75
N TRP A 357 -20.21 -0.40 -0.44
CA TRP A 357 -19.29 0.57 -1.04
C TRP A 357 -19.02 1.75 -0.09
N THR A 358 -20.06 2.31 0.52
CA THR A 358 -19.92 3.47 1.40
C THR A 358 -19.09 3.13 2.63
N ILE A 359 -19.30 1.95 3.22
CA ILE A 359 -18.57 1.46 4.39
C ILE A 359 -17.11 1.15 4.04
N LEU A 360 -16.87 0.44 2.93
CA LEU A 360 -15.52 0.10 2.49
C LEU A 360 -14.72 1.30 1.96
N HIS A 361 -15.41 2.39 1.61
CA HIS A 361 -14.84 3.67 1.17
C HIS A 361 -14.94 4.75 2.29
N ASP A 362 -15.23 4.36 3.52
CA ASP A 362 -15.21 5.29 4.66
C ASP A 362 -13.77 5.74 4.99
N SER A 363 -13.64 6.79 5.78
CA SER A 363 -12.38 7.50 6.04
C SER A 363 -11.27 6.57 6.54
N GLY A 364 -10.28 6.28 5.70
CA GLY A 364 -9.11 5.45 6.02
C GLY A 364 -8.90 4.34 4.98
N CYS A 365 -9.93 3.53 4.74
CA CYS A 365 -9.89 2.44 3.76
C CYS A 365 -10.05 2.97 2.32
N LYS A 366 -9.51 2.24 1.34
CA LYS A 366 -9.59 2.63 -0.08
C LYS A 366 -9.95 1.45 -0.96
N ILE A 367 -11.06 1.57 -1.68
CA ILE A 367 -11.29 0.75 -2.87
C ILE A 367 -10.64 1.44 -4.06
N PHE A 368 -9.86 0.69 -4.83
CA PHE A 368 -9.22 1.18 -6.05
C PHE A 368 -9.11 0.07 -7.09
N GLN A 369 -8.71 0.44 -8.28
CA GLN A 369 -8.45 -0.50 -9.36
C GLN A 369 -7.10 -0.21 -10.02
N ASN A 370 -6.51 -1.21 -10.67
CA ASN A 370 -5.35 -0.99 -11.52
C ASN A 370 -5.78 -0.65 -12.97
N LYS A 371 -4.81 -0.41 -13.86
CA LYS A 371 -5.09 -0.08 -15.29
C LYS A 371 -5.78 -1.22 -16.07
N GLU A 372 -5.80 -2.42 -15.52
CA GLU A 372 -6.40 -3.62 -16.10
C GLU A 372 -7.81 -3.89 -15.56
N ASN A 373 -8.34 -2.98 -14.73
CA ASN A 373 -9.61 -3.11 -14.00
C ASN A 373 -9.62 -4.29 -12.99
N LEU A 374 -8.46 -4.71 -12.50
CA LEU A 374 -8.39 -5.54 -11.30
C LEU A 374 -8.63 -4.64 -10.09
N ALA A 375 -9.52 -5.08 -9.22
CA ALA A 375 -10.03 -4.30 -8.10
C ALA A 375 -9.38 -4.76 -6.80
N TYR A 376 -9.07 -3.81 -5.94
CA TYR A 376 -8.42 -4.05 -4.67
C TYR A 376 -9.08 -3.22 -3.57
N TRP A 377 -8.99 -3.73 -2.36
CA TRP A 377 -9.36 -3.00 -1.15
C TRP A 377 -8.16 -2.90 -0.23
N TYR A 378 -7.85 -1.67 0.19
CA TYR A 378 -6.84 -1.36 1.17
C TYR A 378 -7.50 -1.08 2.52
N ASP A 379 -7.02 -1.77 3.53
CA ASP A 379 -7.39 -1.58 4.93
C ASP A 379 -6.38 -0.63 5.60
N SER A 380 -6.86 0.51 6.12
CA SER A 380 -5.98 1.46 6.81
C SER A 380 -5.54 1.02 8.20
N GLU A 381 -6.28 0.14 8.87
CA GLU A 381 -5.90 -0.32 10.21
C GLU A 381 -4.77 -1.34 10.12
N THR A 382 -4.88 -2.26 9.15
CA THR A 382 -3.89 -3.32 8.97
C THR A 382 -2.82 -2.97 7.94
N HIS A 383 -3.00 -1.92 7.13
CA HIS A 383 -2.15 -1.56 5.98
C HIS A 383 -1.98 -2.70 4.96
N THR A 384 -2.99 -3.56 4.81
CA THR A 384 -2.98 -4.67 3.87
C THR A 384 -3.85 -4.38 2.65
N VAL A 385 -3.54 -5.05 1.54
CA VAL A 385 -4.29 -4.96 0.28
C VAL A 385 -4.87 -6.33 -0.05
N ILE A 386 -6.19 -6.37 -0.25
CA ILE A 386 -6.94 -7.58 -0.58
C ILE A 386 -7.45 -7.48 -2.02
N ASP A 387 -7.20 -8.52 -2.81
CA ASP A 387 -7.69 -8.64 -4.20
C ASP A 387 -9.18 -9.03 -4.23
N GLU A 388 -9.96 -8.31 -5.02
CA GLU A 388 -11.39 -8.56 -5.21
C GLU A 388 -11.61 -9.86 -6.01
N GLY A 389 -12.23 -10.83 -5.34
CA GLY A 389 -12.44 -12.18 -5.86
C GLY A 389 -11.51 -13.24 -5.26
N SER A 390 -10.64 -12.87 -4.32
CA SER A 390 -9.90 -13.82 -3.48
C SER A 390 -10.80 -14.43 -2.38
N GLU A 391 -10.39 -15.57 -1.81
CA GLU A 391 -11.10 -16.18 -0.67
C GLU A 391 -11.14 -15.24 0.55
N GLN A 392 -10.13 -14.39 0.70
CA GLN A 392 -10.05 -13.41 1.78
C GLN A 392 -10.96 -12.21 1.56
N TRP A 393 -11.19 -11.82 0.31
CA TRP A 393 -12.26 -10.88 -0.03
C TRP A 393 -13.65 -11.45 0.33
N ASP A 394 -13.91 -12.71 -0.02
CA ASP A 394 -15.15 -13.38 0.36
C ASP A 394 -15.28 -13.53 1.88
N SER A 395 -14.18 -13.84 2.56
CA SER A 395 -14.12 -13.91 4.03
C SER A 395 -14.40 -12.55 4.68
N LEU A 396 -13.82 -11.47 4.14
CA LEU A 396 -14.07 -10.10 4.57
C LEU A 396 -15.54 -9.74 4.40
N LEU A 397 -16.12 -9.98 3.22
CA LEU A 397 -17.52 -9.69 2.95
C LEU A 397 -18.46 -10.51 3.83
N ASN A 398 -18.10 -11.76 4.12
CA ASN A 398 -18.86 -12.59 5.04
C ASN A 398 -18.78 -12.09 6.48
N LYS A 399 -17.58 -11.78 6.95
CA LYS A 399 -17.31 -11.33 8.32
C LYS A 399 -17.97 -9.98 8.62
N ILE A 400 -17.90 -9.02 7.69
CA ILE A 400 -18.39 -7.65 7.90
C ILE A 400 -19.86 -7.50 7.51
N PHE A 401 -20.30 -8.15 6.43
CA PHE A 401 -21.64 -7.91 5.84
C PHE A 401 -22.55 -9.15 5.83
N GLY A 402 -22.07 -10.29 6.34
CA GLY A 402 -22.84 -11.53 6.35
C GLY A 402 -23.09 -12.12 4.96
N LEU A 403 -22.32 -11.72 3.94
CA LEU A 403 -22.48 -12.22 2.57
C LEU A 403 -21.81 -13.59 2.44
N ASN A 404 -22.60 -14.65 2.24
CA ASN A 404 -22.07 -15.97 1.91
C ASN A 404 -21.96 -16.12 0.38
N PRO A 405 -20.79 -16.40 -0.21
CA PRO A 405 -20.59 -16.43 -1.67
C PRO A 405 -21.42 -17.50 -2.39
N ILE A 406 -21.95 -18.50 -1.69
CA ILE A 406 -22.82 -19.53 -2.27
C ILE A 406 -24.24 -18.98 -2.54
N GLU A 407 -24.70 -18.04 -1.71
CA GLU A 407 -26.05 -17.47 -1.75
C GLU A 407 -26.27 -16.59 -2.99
N ASN A 408 -27.46 -16.67 -3.59
CA ASN A 408 -27.80 -15.89 -4.77
C ASN A 408 -27.80 -14.37 -4.51
N PHE A 409 -28.26 -13.90 -3.35
CA PHE A 409 -28.23 -12.48 -3.00
C PHE A 409 -26.78 -11.96 -2.96
N SER A 410 -25.89 -12.66 -2.26
CA SER A 410 -24.46 -12.33 -2.18
C SER A 410 -23.79 -12.28 -3.56
N LYS A 411 -24.07 -13.25 -4.44
CA LYS A 411 -23.52 -13.27 -5.81
C LYS A 411 -23.93 -12.03 -6.61
N LEU A 412 -25.20 -11.64 -6.53
CA LEU A 412 -25.71 -10.44 -7.19
C LEU A 412 -25.09 -9.18 -6.59
N THR A 413 -25.03 -9.09 -5.27
CA THR A 413 -24.44 -7.95 -4.54
C THR A 413 -22.96 -7.79 -4.86
N ALA A 414 -22.18 -8.87 -4.86
CA ALA A 414 -20.76 -8.86 -5.24
C ALA A 414 -20.56 -8.42 -6.70
N THR A 415 -21.44 -8.88 -7.61
CA THR A 415 -21.39 -8.46 -9.03
C THR A 415 -21.68 -6.96 -9.17
N GLU A 416 -22.72 -6.44 -8.51
CA GLU A 416 -23.07 -5.01 -8.53
C GLU A 416 -21.99 -4.15 -7.88
N LEU A 417 -21.38 -4.64 -6.78
CA LEU A 417 -20.23 -4.01 -6.15
C LEU A 417 -19.07 -3.91 -7.14
N ARG A 418 -18.65 -5.02 -7.76
CA ARG A 418 -17.58 -5.05 -8.76
C ARG A 418 -17.81 -4.09 -9.92
N LEU A 419 -19.03 -4.06 -10.47
CA LEU A 419 -19.39 -3.13 -11.55
C LEU A 419 -19.27 -1.68 -11.09
N ARG A 420 -19.64 -1.38 -9.84
CA ARG A 420 -19.45 -0.06 -9.24
C ARG A 420 -17.98 0.28 -9.05
N ILE A 421 -17.15 -0.66 -8.60
CA ILE A 421 -15.69 -0.46 -8.46
C ILE A 421 -15.10 -0.02 -9.79
N ILE A 422 -15.36 -0.78 -10.85
CA ILE A 422 -14.81 -0.50 -12.19
C ILE A 422 -15.25 0.89 -12.69
N ARG A 423 -16.48 1.31 -12.37
CA ARG A 423 -17.05 2.57 -12.81
C ARG A 423 -16.53 3.78 -12.02
N ASP A 424 -16.44 3.66 -10.70
CA ASP A 424 -16.32 4.81 -9.79
C ASP A 424 -14.98 4.85 -9.04
N ALA A 425 -14.26 3.74 -8.90
CA ALA A 425 -13.02 3.67 -8.11
C ALA A 425 -11.82 4.29 -8.85
N PRO A 426 -10.90 4.96 -8.12
CA PRO A 426 -9.70 5.53 -8.71
C PRO A 426 -8.77 4.44 -9.27
N ILE A 427 -8.04 4.79 -10.34
CA ILE A 427 -7.00 3.93 -10.90
C ILE A 427 -5.68 4.21 -10.17
N ILE A 428 -5.18 3.25 -9.40
CA ILE A 428 -3.91 3.32 -8.66
C ILE A 428 -3.00 2.18 -9.16
N PRO A 429 -1.73 2.46 -9.50
CA PRO A 429 -0.75 1.41 -9.78
C PRO A 429 -0.53 0.54 -8.55
N ILE A 430 -0.69 -0.77 -8.71
CA ILE A 430 -0.29 -1.74 -7.71
C ILE A 430 1.08 -2.30 -8.06
N LEU A 431 1.98 -2.31 -7.09
CA LEU A 431 3.33 -2.82 -7.19
C LEU A 431 3.38 -4.18 -6.52
N HIS A 432 4.33 -5.01 -6.92
CA HIS A 432 4.71 -6.18 -6.13
C HIS A 432 5.94 -5.82 -5.28
N ARG A 433 6.62 -6.80 -4.70
CA ARG A 433 7.62 -6.70 -3.60
C ARG A 433 8.68 -5.58 -3.64
N THR A 434 9.00 -4.98 -4.77
CA THR A 434 10.08 -4.00 -4.93
C THR A 434 9.71 -2.89 -5.91
N PHE A 435 10.24 -1.69 -5.73
CA PHE A 435 10.07 -0.61 -6.69
C PHE A 435 11.21 0.41 -6.58
N TRP A 436 11.95 0.62 -7.67
CA TRP A 436 12.91 1.71 -7.77
C TRP A 436 12.24 2.99 -8.29
N SER A 437 12.22 4.02 -7.45
CA SER A 437 11.70 5.34 -7.84
C SER A 437 12.82 6.21 -8.38
N GLU A 438 12.84 6.39 -9.70
CA GLU A 438 13.84 7.23 -10.38
C GLU A 438 13.75 8.71 -9.96
N SER A 439 12.56 9.22 -9.66
CA SER A 439 12.36 10.61 -9.23
C SER A 439 12.77 10.84 -7.78
N ALA A 440 12.47 9.89 -6.89
CA ALA A 440 12.84 9.99 -5.48
C ALA A 440 14.27 9.49 -5.21
N LYS A 441 14.87 8.76 -6.17
CA LYS A 441 16.15 8.05 -6.05
C LYS A 441 16.19 7.13 -4.82
N LYS A 442 15.09 6.40 -4.61
CA LYS A 442 14.87 5.50 -3.47
C LYS A 442 14.35 4.15 -3.95
N LEU A 443 14.78 3.09 -3.27
CA LEU A 443 14.27 1.74 -3.46
C LEU A 443 13.27 1.41 -2.35
N TYR A 444 12.08 0.95 -2.74
CA TYR A 444 11.03 0.50 -1.83
C TYR A 444 10.96 -1.02 -1.87
N VAL A 445 10.95 -1.67 -0.71
CA VAL A 445 10.88 -3.13 -0.58
C VAL A 445 9.77 -3.50 0.40
N ASN A 446 8.79 -4.29 -0.07
CA ASN A 446 7.71 -4.85 0.73
C ASN A 446 7.85 -6.38 0.75
N LEU A 447 7.87 -6.96 1.95
CA LEU A 447 8.10 -8.39 2.14
C LEU A 447 6.81 -9.22 2.21
N GLY A 448 5.70 -8.66 1.74
CA GLY A 448 4.36 -9.28 1.79
C GLY A 448 3.54 -8.87 3.02
N GLY A 449 4.13 -8.14 3.96
CA GLY A 449 3.43 -7.59 5.13
C GLY A 449 2.95 -6.15 4.94
N PRO A 450 2.50 -5.49 6.03
CA PRO A 450 2.08 -4.10 6.01
C PRO A 450 3.24 -3.10 5.86
N GLU A 451 4.47 -3.56 6.12
CA GLU A 451 5.66 -2.72 6.21
C GLU A 451 6.35 -2.57 4.86
N VAL A 452 6.83 -1.36 4.58
CA VAL A 452 7.63 -1.03 3.41
C VAL A 452 8.95 -0.43 3.88
N TYR A 453 10.04 -1.09 3.49
CA TYR A 453 11.41 -0.67 3.75
C TYR A 453 11.86 0.28 2.65
N ILE A 454 12.20 1.51 3.01
CA ILE A 454 12.56 2.59 2.10
C ILE A 454 14.06 2.83 2.22
N ILE A 455 14.78 2.45 1.17
CA ILE A 455 16.24 2.53 1.12
C ILE A 455 16.61 3.80 0.36
N SER A 456 17.28 4.70 1.07
CA SER A 456 17.73 5.98 0.52
C SER A 456 19.24 6.09 0.46
N GLY A 457 19.99 4.97 0.39
CA GLY A 457 21.45 4.96 0.39
C GLY A 457 22.11 5.35 1.72
N GLU A 458 23.44 5.46 1.73
CA GLU A 458 24.28 5.76 2.91
C GLU A 458 24.03 4.89 4.16
N GLY A 459 23.55 3.66 3.99
CA GLY A 459 23.16 2.79 5.11
C GLY A 459 21.82 3.17 5.77
N LYS A 460 21.12 4.17 5.25
CA LYS A 460 19.81 4.60 5.75
C LYS A 460 18.69 3.73 5.15
N ILE A 461 17.97 3.06 6.04
CA ILE A 461 16.81 2.23 5.74
C ILE A 461 15.68 2.74 6.64
N ASP A 462 14.75 3.49 6.06
CA ASP A 462 13.55 3.94 6.76
C ASP A 462 12.46 2.87 6.65
N LYS A 463 11.49 2.90 7.57
CA LYS A 463 10.32 2.02 7.57
C LYS A 463 9.05 2.86 7.55
N SER A 464 8.11 2.48 6.70
CA SER A 464 6.78 3.10 6.56
C SER A 464 5.75 1.99 6.34
N TYR A 465 4.47 2.33 6.35
CA TYR A 465 3.42 1.39 5.98
C TYR A 465 3.03 1.48 4.50
N ASN A 466 2.46 0.38 4.00
CA ASN A 466 1.86 0.30 2.67
C ASN A 466 0.76 1.37 2.53
N GLY A 467 0.66 2.01 1.37
CA GLY A 467 -0.24 3.16 1.16
C GLY A 467 0.27 4.48 1.75
N GLU A 468 0.84 4.49 2.96
CA GLU A 468 1.43 5.69 3.58
C GLU A 468 2.75 6.11 2.95
N CYS A 469 3.54 5.13 2.48
CA CYS A 469 4.78 5.38 1.74
C CYS A 469 4.58 6.03 0.35
N GLY A 470 3.33 6.32 -0.02
CA GLY A 470 2.93 6.90 -1.31
C GLY A 470 2.67 5.87 -2.42
N TYR A 471 2.88 4.58 -2.14
CA TYR A 471 2.74 3.48 -3.09
C TYR A 471 1.91 2.34 -2.50
N MET A 472 1.26 1.55 -3.37
CA MET A 472 0.48 0.37 -3.00
C MET A 472 1.18 -0.90 -3.44
N PHE A 473 1.45 -1.80 -2.49
CA PHE A 473 2.06 -3.10 -2.70
C PHE A 473 1.05 -4.23 -2.48
N ILE A 474 1.13 -5.30 -3.28
CA ILE A 474 0.42 -6.55 -2.99
C ILE A 474 0.95 -7.13 -1.68
N THR A 475 0.04 -7.49 -0.77
CA THR A 475 0.37 -8.15 0.50
C THR A 475 0.04 -9.64 0.45
N ASN A 476 0.81 -10.45 1.18
CA ASN A 476 0.60 -11.88 1.28
C ASN A 476 -0.67 -12.16 2.09
N ILE A 477 -1.56 -12.94 1.48
CA ILE A 477 -2.90 -13.18 1.99
C ILE A 477 -2.96 -14.32 3.02
N SER A 478 -1.86 -15.08 3.19
CA SER A 478 -1.74 -16.12 4.21
C SER A 478 -1.40 -15.60 5.61
N GLY A 479 -0.99 -14.33 5.72
CA GLY A 479 -0.55 -13.73 6.98
C GLY A 479 0.89 -14.08 7.40
N GLU A 480 1.58 -14.96 6.65
CA GLU A 480 2.98 -15.28 6.88
C GLU A 480 3.89 -14.39 6.02
N TYR A 481 4.65 -13.51 6.67
CA TYR A 481 5.68 -12.69 6.03
C TYR A 481 6.90 -12.56 6.93
N VAL A 482 8.05 -12.24 6.32
CA VAL A 482 9.31 -12.10 7.03
C VAL A 482 9.48 -10.65 7.49
N ILE A 483 9.80 -10.48 8.77
CA ILE A 483 10.26 -9.20 9.33
C ILE A 483 11.79 -9.29 9.41
N PRO A 484 12.56 -8.38 8.76
CA PRO A 484 14.01 -8.34 8.86
C PRO A 484 14.48 -8.11 10.30
N ASP A 485 15.54 -8.80 10.69
CA ASP A 485 16.16 -8.67 12.00
C ASP A 485 17.55 -8.04 11.89
N PHE A 486 17.66 -6.78 12.29
CA PHE A 486 18.91 -6.01 12.24
C PHE A 486 19.79 -6.19 13.49
N ASP A 487 19.28 -6.83 14.54
CA ASP A 487 19.86 -6.76 15.89
C ASP A 487 20.50 -8.09 16.34
N THR A 488 19.95 -9.25 15.98
CA THR A 488 20.26 -10.50 16.71
C THR A 488 21.36 -11.37 16.12
N GLN A 489 21.73 -11.23 14.82
CA GLN A 489 22.85 -11.98 14.24
C GLN A 489 23.36 -11.38 12.91
N ARG A 490 24.67 -11.16 12.79
CA ARG A 490 25.27 -10.82 11.49
C ARG A 490 25.42 -12.08 10.64
N VAL A 491 24.60 -12.16 9.59
CA VAL A 491 24.64 -13.19 8.55
C VAL A 491 25.07 -12.52 7.25
N ASP A 492 25.90 -13.19 6.43
CA ASP A 492 26.12 -12.77 5.05
C ASP A 492 25.11 -13.49 4.14
N THR A 493 24.23 -12.74 3.50
CA THR A 493 23.25 -13.25 2.53
C THR A 493 23.88 -14.17 1.47
N TRP A 494 25.12 -13.88 1.07
CA TRP A 494 25.82 -14.66 0.05
C TRP A 494 26.18 -16.07 0.52
N ASP A 495 26.40 -16.30 1.82
CA ASP A 495 26.67 -17.64 2.35
C ASP A 495 25.47 -18.58 2.24
N HIS A 496 24.25 -18.02 2.19
CA HIS A 496 23.02 -18.80 2.12
C HIS A 496 22.49 -18.98 0.70
N LEU A 497 22.82 -18.06 -0.21
CA LEU A 497 22.26 -18.02 -1.56
C LEU A 497 23.28 -18.35 -2.67
N VAL A 498 24.58 -18.16 -2.44
CA VAL A 498 25.59 -18.17 -3.53
C VAL A 498 26.85 -18.96 -3.20
N ASN A 499 27.48 -18.73 -2.05
CA ASN A 499 28.86 -19.17 -1.80
C ASN A 499 28.99 -20.70 -1.66
N ASP A 500 27.91 -21.40 -1.31
CA ASP A 500 27.86 -22.86 -1.15
C ASP A 500 27.49 -23.63 -2.44
N LEU A 501 27.31 -22.92 -3.56
CA LEU A 501 26.96 -23.52 -4.84
C LEU A 501 28.16 -24.18 -5.54
N SER A 502 27.92 -25.34 -6.15
CA SER A 502 28.94 -26.14 -6.85
C SER A 502 29.12 -25.73 -8.30
N PHE A 503 29.69 -24.55 -8.56
CA PHE A 503 30.02 -24.10 -9.91
C PHE A 503 31.12 -24.95 -10.57
N THR A 504 31.08 -25.06 -11.90
CA THR A 504 32.08 -25.80 -12.69
C THR A 504 33.47 -25.17 -12.61
N THR A 505 34.51 -26.01 -12.44
CA THR A 505 35.91 -25.61 -12.27
C THR A 505 36.82 -25.99 -13.45
N SER A 506 36.29 -26.56 -14.53
CA SER A 506 37.14 -27.06 -15.63
C SER A 506 37.84 -25.92 -16.37
N SER A 507 39.04 -26.19 -16.88
CA SER A 507 39.79 -25.25 -17.74
C SER A 507 39.08 -24.94 -19.05
N GLU A 508 38.09 -25.76 -19.44
CA GLU A 508 37.23 -25.59 -20.61
C GLU A 508 35.95 -24.79 -20.29
N ALA A 509 35.67 -24.50 -19.01
CA ALA A 509 34.56 -23.64 -18.63
C ALA A 509 34.92 -22.19 -18.97
N PRO A 510 34.07 -21.45 -19.70
CA PRO A 510 34.39 -20.08 -20.09
C PRO A 510 34.50 -19.12 -18.90
N ALA A 511 33.81 -19.41 -17.79
CA ALA A 511 33.85 -18.62 -16.56
C ALA A 511 34.31 -19.48 -15.37
N THR A 512 35.18 -18.91 -14.55
CA THR A 512 35.63 -19.49 -13.29
C THR A 512 34.50 -19.53 -12.24
N PRO A 513 34.59 -20.38 -11.19
CA PRO A 513 33.60 -20.41 -10.13
C PRO A 513 33.34 -19.06 -9.46
N ASP A 514 34.39 -18.26 -9.22
CA ASP A 514 34.23 -16.97 -8.55
C ASP A 514 33.61 -15.91 -9.48
N GLU A 515 33.89 -15.96 -10.78
CA GLU A 515 33.20 -15.13 -11.76
C GLU A 515 31.70 -15.47 -11.82
N GLN A 516 31.35 -16.76 -11.81
CA GLN A 516 29.95 -17.22 -11.78
C GLN A 516 29.21 -16.80 -10.50
N LYS A 517 29.89 -16.83 -9.33
CA LYS A 517 29.34 -16.31 -8.07
C LYS A 517 29.00 -14.82 -8.18
N GLU A 518 29.92 -14.00 -8.70
CA GLU A 518 29.69 -12.55 -8.82
C GLU A 518 28.60 -12.22 -9.85
N LEU A 519 28.49 -12.99 -10.94
CA LEU A 519 27.38 -12.87 -11.88
C LEU A 519 26.02 -13.18 -11.23
N LEU A 520 25.95 -14.23 -10.40
CA LEU A 520 24.72 -14.57 -9.67
C LEU A 520 24.36 -13.48 -8.64
N LYS A 521 25.34 -12.96 -7.89
CA LYS A 521 25.12 -11.84 -6.96
C LYS A 521 24.57 -10.61 -7.69
N ALA A 522 25.17 -10.26 -8.83
CA ALA A 522 24.70 -9.14 -9.64
C ALA A 522 23.28 -9.35 -10.17
N TRP A 523 22.94 -10.57 -10.59
CA TRP A 523 21.58 -10.93 -11.02
C TRP A 523 20.56 -10.83 -9.87
N LEU A 524 20.93 -11.28 -8.66
CA LEU A 524 20.08 -11.15 -7.47
C LEU A 524 19.83 -9.70 -7.09
N LEU A 525 20.82 -8.82 -7.22
CA LEU A 525 20.65 -7.39 -6.94
C LEU A 525 19.85 -6.70 -8.04
N ALA A 526 20.04 -7.08 -9.30
CA ALA A 526 19.30 -6.57 -10.45
C ALA A 526 17.78 -6.77 -10.31
N TYR A 527 17.33 -7.83 -9.63
CA TYR A 527 15.92 -8.09 -9.32
C TYR A 527 15.22 -6.91 -8.62
N PHE A 528 15.95 -6.11 -7.84
CA PHE A 528 15.39 -4.99 -7.08
C PHE A 528 15.26 -3.70 -7.92
N PHE A 529 15.91 -3.61 -9.07
CA PHE A 529 16.00 -2.40 -9.90
C PHE A 529 15.40 -2.64 -11.29
N GLN A 530 14.25 -3.31 -11.35
CA GLN A 530 13.66 -3.75 -12.61
C GLN A 530 13.24 -2.60 -13.50
N GLU A 531 12.89 -1.46 -12.91
CA GLU A 531 12.54 -0.22 -13.61
C GLU A 531 13.71 0.31 -14.44
N MET A 532 14.96 0.00 -14.03
CA MET A 532 16.17 0.33 -14.78
C MET A 532 16.53 -0.72 -15.84
N LEU A 533 15.82 -1.85 -15.87
CA LEU A 533 16.12 -3.01 -16.71
C LEU A 533 14.93 -3.36 -17.61
N PRO A 534 14.68 -2.59 -18.70
CA PRO A 534 13.70 -2.95 -19.72
C PRO A 534 13.95 -4.36 -20.26
N THR A 535 15.21 -4.70 -20.54
CA THR A 535 15.63 -6.06 -20.85
C THR A 535 16.20 -6.77 -19.63
N LYS A 536 15.75 -8.00 -19.39
CA LYS A 536 16.09 -8.80 -18.21
C LYS A 536 16.84 -10.07 -18.61
N PRO A 537 17.96 -10.38 -17.96
CA PRO A 537 18.69 -11.63 -18.20
C PRO A 537 17.90 -12.83 -17.65
N ILE A 538 17.75 -13.86 -18.47
CA ILE A 538 17.18 -15.15 -18.03
C ILE A 538 18.30 -15.95 -17.37
N LEU A 539 18.20 -16.19 -16.06
CA LEU A 539 19.17 -17.02 -15.35
C LEU A 539 19.01 -18.48 -15.76
N ALA A 540 20.05 -19.11 -16.30
CA ALA A 540 20.04 -20.51 -16.70
C ALA A 540 21.08 -21.28 -15.88
N MET A 541 20.64 -22.05 -14.89
CA MET A 541 21.50 -22.97 -14.17
C MET A 541 21.53 -24.31 -14.90
N LEU A 542 22.71 -24.71 -15.39
CA LEU A 542 22.93 -25.92 -16.19
C LEU A 542 23.86 -26.90 -15.47
N GLY A 543 23.72 -28.20 -15.73
CA GLY A 543 24.60 -29.23 -15.15
C GLY A 543 23.89 -30.54 -14.83
N ILE A 544 24.64 -31.61 -14.58
CA ILE A 544 24.08 -32.95 -14.37
C ILE A 544 23.17 -33.07 -13.13
N GLN A 545 22.36 -34.13 -13.08
CA GLN A 545 21.50 -34.39 -11.92
C GLN A 545 22.32 -34.53 -10.64
N GLY A 546 21.82 -33.96 -9.54
CA GLY A 546 22.53 -33.91 -8.26
C GLY A 546 23.54 -32.76 -8.12
N SER A 547 23.56 -31.79 -9.04
CA SER A 547 24.36 -30.56 -8.92
C SER A 547 23.73 -29.46 -8.08
N GLY A 548 22.53 -29.66 -7.51
CA GLY A 548 21.89 -28.68 -6.63
C GLY A 548 21.16 -27.51 -7.30
N LYS A 549 21.04 -27.47 -8.64
CA LYS A 549 20.34 -26.39 -9.40
C LYS A 549 18.96 -26.03 -8.85
N THR A 550 18.08 -27.02 -8.77
CA THR A 550 16.69 -26.84 -8.29
C THR A 550 16.66 -26.34 -6.86
N THR A 551 17.51 -26.91 -5.99
CA THR A 551 17.65 -26.48 -4.60
C THR A 551 18.16 -25.04 -4.51
N ALA A 552 19.11 -24.63 -5.34
CA ALA A 552 19.63 -23.26 -5.38
C ALA A 552 18.53 -22.25 -5.75
N ILE A 553 17.81 -22.49 -6.86
CA ILE A 553 16.72 -21.60 -7.29
C ILE A 553 15.60 -21.57 -6.25
N ARG A 554 15.25 -22.70 -5.63
CA ARG A 554 14.23 -22.73 -4.56
C ARG A 554 14.61 -21.86 -3.37
N ARG A 555 15.88 -21.88 -2.93
CA ARG A 555 16.35 -21.00 -1.84
C ARG A 555 16.21 -19.53 -2.22
N ILE A 556 16.57 -19.17 -3.45
CA ILE A 556 16.42 -17.82 -3.99
C ILE A 556 14.94 -17.39 -4.02
N LEU A 557 14.05 -18.24 -4.55
CA LEU A 557 12.60 -17.98 -4.58
C LEU A 557 12.04 -17.74 -3.19
N ARG A 558 12.45 -18.55 -2.20
CA ARG A 558 11.91 -18.43 -0.84
C ARG A 558 12.30 -17.14 -0.11
N ILE A 559 13.42 -16.55 -0.50
CA ILE A 559 13.79 -15.22 -0.05
C ILE A 559 13.07 -14.16 -0.89
N LEU A 560 13.21 -14.20 -2.22
CA LEU A 560 12.78 -13.13 -3.12
C LEU A 560 11.28 -13.09 -3.45
N GLU A 561 10.53 -14.18 -3.40
CA GLU A 561 9.07 -14.23 -3.61
C GLU A 561 8.32 -14.40 -2.29
N GLU A 562 8.23 -15.62 -1.73
CA GLU A 562 7.56 -15.90 -0.47
C GLU A 562 8.18 -17.13 0.21
N PRO A 563 8.13 -17.26 1.55
CA PRO A 563 8.78 -18.35 2.28
C PRO A 563 8.44 -19.77 1.82
N ASP A 564 7.26 -19.97 1.23
CA ASP A 564 6.75 -21.25 0.76
C ASP A 564 6.72 -21.38 -0.78
N SER A 565 7.26 -20.40 -1.51
CA SER A 565 7.38 -20.49 -2.96
C SER A 565 8.22 -21.70 -3.40
N ASP A 566 7.85 -22.29 -4.54
CA ASP A 566 8.55 -23.40 -5.15
C ASP A 566 8.67 -23.22 -6.67
N VAL A 567 9.55 -23.99 -7.28
CA VAL A 567 9.78 -24.00 -8.72
C VAL A 567 8.57 -24.58 -9.46
N LEU A 568 8.30 -24.05 -10.66
CA LEU A 568 7.22 -24.53 -11.51
C LEU A 568 7.72 -25.59 -12.49
N SER A 569 6.89 -26.61 -12.69
CA SER A 569 7.03 -27.52 -13.84
C SER A 569 6.38 -26.90 -15.08
N ILE A 570 6.85 -27.31 -16.26
CA ILE A 570 6.32 -26.80 -17.53
C ILE A 570 5.16 -27.68 -17.98
N PRO A 571 3.92 -27.18 -18.02
CA PRO A 571 2.79 -27.92 -18.57
C PRO A 571 3.00 -28.15 -20.08
N THR A 572 2.86 -29.39 -20.53
CA THR A 572 3.06 -29.77 -21.94
C THR A 572 1.86 -29.40 -22.82
N ASP A 573 0.66 -29.31 -22.25
CA ASP A 573 -0.63 -29.14 -22.94
C ASP A 573 -1.31 -27.77 -22.70
N LYS A 574 -0.96 -27.05 -21.63
CA LYS A 574 -1.66 -25.82 -21.19
C LYS A 574 -0.76 -24.61 -21.04
N GLN A 575 -0.56 -23.88 -22.14
CA GLN A 575 0.15 -22.58 -22.15
C GLN A 575 -0.44 -21.55 -21.19
N ASP A 576 -1.75 -21.60 -20.95
CA ASP A 576 -2.47 -20.57 -20.19
C ASP A 576 -2.19 -20.62 -18.69
N ALA A 577 -1.86 -21.80 -18.13
CA ALA A 577 -1.48 -21.92 -16.73
C ALA A 577 -0.15 -21.21 -16.43
N LEU A 578 0.82 -21.34 -17.33
CA LEU A 578 2.09 -20.62 -17.20
C LEU A 578 1.90 -19.11 -17.39
N ARG A 579 0.99 -18.70 -18.29
CA ARG A 579 0.69 -17.27 -18.52
C ARG A 579 0.04 -16.60 -17.32
N ALA A 580 -0.87 -17.27 -16.61
CA ALA A 580 -1.43 -16.76 -15.36
C ALA A 580 -0.35 -16.56 -14.29
N SER A 581 0.68 -17.42 -14.28
CA SER A 581 1.81 -17.31 -13.35
C SER A 581 2.69 -16.08 -13.62
N ILE A 582 2.75 -15.58 -14.87
CA ILE A 582 3.56 -14.41 -15.23
C ILE A 582 3.04 -13.12 -14.56
N SER A 583 1.72 -12.98 -14.42
CA SER A 583 1.11 -11.80 -13.79
C SER A 583 1.19 -11.81 -12.28
N SER A 584 1.38 -12.98 -11.65
CA SER A 584 1.36 -13.11 -10.19
C SER A 584 2.75 -13.17 -9.55
N HIS A 585 3.81 -13.43 -10.31
CA HIS A 585 5.17 -13.58 -9.78
C HIS A 585 6.09 -12.45 -10.23
N ARG A 586 7.02 -12.05 -9.36
CA ARG A 586 8.15 -11.17 -9.71
C ARG A 586 9.38 -11.96 -10.16
N LEU A 587 9.49 -13.23 -9.76
CA LEU A 587 10.48 -14.19 -10.20
C LEU A 587 9.79 -15.49 -10.60
N LEU A 588 9.83 -15.81 -11.88
CA LEU A 588 9.33 -17.05 -12.45
C LEU A 588 10.46 -18.07 -12.53
N ALA A 589 10.35 -19.17 -11.79
CA ALA A 589 11.33 -20.27 -11.82
C ALA A 589 10.77 -21.51 -12.51
N LEU A 590 11.44 -21.96 -13.58
CA LEU A 590 11.04 -23.15 -14.35
C LEU A 590 12.08 -24.27 -14.16
N ASP A 591 11.64 -25.42 -13.68
CA ASP A 591 12.52 -26.53 -13.35
C ASP A 591 12.46 -27.68 -14.37
N ASN A 592 13.61 -28.31 -14.63
CA ASN A 592 13.79 -29.45 -15.54
C ASN A 592 13.26 -29.17 -16.96
N LEU A 593 13.77 -28.12 -17.59
CA LEU A 593 13.34 -27.64 -18.90
C LEU A 593 13.34 -28.74 -19.99
N GLU A 594 14.30 -29.67 -19.92
CA GLU A 594 14.46 -30.77 -20.87
C GLU A 594 13.28 -31.76 -20.92
N LYS A 595 12.49 -31.87 -19.84
CA LYS A 595 11.33 -32.78 -19.80
C LYS A 595 10.14 -32.28 -20.61
N SER A 596 10.13 -30.99 -20.95
CA SER A 596 8.97 -30.36 -21.58
C SER A 596 8.86 -30.67 -23.08
N GLY A 597 9.98 -30.68 -23.83
CA GLY A 597 9.96 -30.81 -25.30
C GLY A 597 9.25 -29.64 -26.02
N VAL A 598 9.03 -28.53 -25.33
CA VAL A 598 8.07 -27.50 -25.72
C VAL A 598 8.72 -26.38 -26.55
N TRP A 599 8.48 -26.36 -27.87
CA TRP A 599 9.03 -25.31 -28.74
C TRP A 599 8.39 -23.93 -28.52
N TRP A 600 7.11 -23.88 -28.12
CA TRP A 600 6.41 -22.60 -27.89
C TRP A 600 7.00 -21.79 -26.73
N LEU A 601 7.73 -22.43 -25.82
CA LEU A 601 8.32 -21.81 -24.65
C LEU A 601 9.44 -20.83 -25.02
N VAL A 602 10.16 -21.10 -26.12
CA VAL A 602 11.23 -20.22 -26.63
C VAL A 602 10.68 -18.82 -26.94
N ASP A 603 9.55 -18.75 -27.66
CA ASP A 603 8.89 -17.48 -27.99
C ASP A 603 8.42 -16.74 -26.73
N LEU A 604 7.95 -17.48 -25.72
CA LEU A 604 7.53 -16.89 -24.45
C LEU A 604 8.72 -16.33 -23.68
N LEU A 605 9.81 -17.10 -23.52
CA LEU A 605 11.03 -16.68 -22.84
C LEU A 605 11.63 -15.42 -23.49
N ASN A 606 11.65 -15.37 -24.83
CA ASN A 606 12.10 -14.19 -25.57
C ASN A 606 11.23 -12.94 -25.27
N LYS A 607 9.91 -13.11 -25.15
CA LYS A 607 9.00 -12.01 -24.77
C LYS A 607 9.20 -11.58 -23.32
N LEU A 608 9.36 -12.54 -22.40
CA LEU A 608 9.62 -12.28 -20.98
C LEU A 608 10.92 -11.46 -20.79
N SER A 609 12.01 -11.86 -21.44
CA SER A 609 13.29 -11.16 -21.34
C SER A 609 13.26 -9.74 -21.93
N THR A 610 12.41 -9.47 -22.92
CA THR A 610 12.31 -8.14 -23.55
C THR A 610 11.25 -7.23 -22.93
N GLY A 611 10.44 -7.74 -21.99
CA GLY A 611 9.28 -7.01 -21.47
C GLY A 611 8.15 -6.84 -22.50
N SER A 612 8.16 -7.60 -23.60
CA SER A 612 7.20 -7.43 -24.69
C SER A 612 5.78 -7.83 -24.26
N HIS A 613 4.79 -7.04 -24.70
CA HIS A 613 3.37 -7.33 -24.51
C HIS A 613 2.98 -8.73 -25.00
N ILE A 614 2.32 -9.50 -24.13
CA ILE A 614 1.77 -10.82 -24.45
C ILE A 614 0.25 -10.66 -24.62
N GLU A 615 -0.22 -10.62 -25.86
CA GLU A 615 -1.66 -10.60 -26.16
C GLU A 615 -2.28 -11.99 -26.05
N LEU A 616 -3.36 -12.11 -25.28
CA LEU A 616 -4.10 -13.34 -25.06
C LEU A 616 -5.58 -13.13 -25.41
N ARG A 617 -6.21 -14.17 -25.98
CA ARG A 617 -7.65 -14.17 -26.25
C ARG A 617 -8.37 -14.56 -24.97
N LYS A 618 -9.38 -13.78 -24.56
CA LYS A 618 -10.22 -14.13 -23.42
C LYS A 618 -11.11 -15.32 -23.83
N LEU A 619 -10.90 -16.48 -23.21
CA LEU A 619 -11.71 -17.68 -23.46
C LEU A 619 -13.20 -17.34 -23.20
N TYR A 620 -14.09 -17.89 -24.03
CA TYR A 620 -15.55 -17.72 -23.95
C TYR A 620 -16.12 -16.30 -24.21
N HIS A 621 -15.30 -15.33 -24.61
CA HIS A 621 -15.77 -14.04 -25.13
C HIS A 621 -15.30 -13.83 -26.57
N THR A 622 -16.24 -13.62 -27.50
CA THR A 622 -15.92 -13.30 -28.89
C THR A 622 -15.11 -11.99 -28.96
N ASN A 623 -13.89 -12.07 -29.50
CA ASN A 623 -12.99 -10.95 -29.85
C ASN A 623 -12.45 -10.04 -28.74
N ARG A 624 -12.55 -10.38 -27.44
CA ARG A 624 -11.84 -9.63 -26.38
C ARG A 624 -10.42 -10.16 -26.19
N LYS A 625 -9.42 -9.28 -26.36
CA LYS A 625 -8.02 -9.55 -26.02
C LYS A 625 -7.69 -8.93 -24.66
N TYR A 626 -6.85 -9.59 -23.88
CA TYR A 626 -6.17 -8.99 -22.75
C TYR A 626 -4.66 -9.06 -22.97
N THR A 627 -3.93 -8.07 -22.50
CA THR A 627 -2.50 -7.94 -22.73
C THR A 627 -1.77 -8.00 -21.41
N ILE A 628 -0.84 -8.95 -21.27
CA ILE A 628 0.06 -9.03 -20.11
C ILE A 628 1.35 -8.27 -20.46
N VAL A 629 1.79 -7.37 -19.59
CA VAL A 629 3.15 -6.80 -19.63
C VAL A 629 4.00 -7.55 -18.61
N PRO A 630 4.91 -8.43 -19.05
CA PRO A 630 5.72 -9.19 -18.11
C PRO A 630 6.71 -8.28 -17.38
N GLN A 631 6.58 -8.23 -16.05
CA GLN A 631 7.48 -7.52 -15.14
C GLN A 631 8.22 -8.48 -14.21
N CYS A 632 8.52 -9.70 -14.69
CA CYS A 632 9.16 -10.73 -13.88
C CYS A 632 10.56 -11.07 -14.39
N PHE A 633 11.44 -11.42 -13.46
CA PHE A 633 12.69 -12.12 -13.76
C PHE A 633 12.38 -13.59 -14.03
N VAL A 634 13.24 -14.26 -14.81
CA VAL A 634 13.08 -15.68 -15.12
C VAL A 634 14.35 -16.42 -14.73
N ALA A 635 14.17 -17.53 -14.02
CA ALA A 635 15.23 -18.48 -13.74
C ALA A 635 14.82 -19.87 -14.24
N ILE A 636 15.75 -20.58 -14.89
CA ILE A 636 15.50 -21.91 -15.45
C ILE A 636 16.58 -22.88 -14.97
N THR A 637 16.18 -24.13 -14.71
CA THR A 637 17.11 -25.24 -14.55
C THR A 637 17.00 -26.19 -15.74
N ALA A 638 18.15 -26.72 -16.15
CA ALA A 638 18.19 -27.85 -17.06
C ALA A 638 19.44 -28.69 -16.84
N VAL A 639 19.45 -29.93 -17.32
CA VAL A 639 20.72 -30.67 -17.48
C VAL A 639 21.56 -29.99 -18.55
N ASN A 640 21.01 -29.91 -19.76
CA ASN A 640 21.53 -29.15 -20.90
C ASN A 640 20.37 -28.33 -21.48
N MET A 641 20.66 -27.24 -22.17
CA MET A 641 19.62 -26.44 -22.80
C MET A 641 18.93 -27.25 -23.93
N PRO A 642 17.60 -27.49 -23.87
CA PRO A 642 16.91 -28.32 -24.86
C PRO A 642 16.57 -27.55 -26.16
N PHE A 643 16.92 -26.27 -26.22
CA PHE A 643 16.70 -25.39 -27.35
C PHE A 643 18.05 -24.95 -27.90
N SER A 644 18.10 -24.56 -29.18
CA SER A 644 19.30 -23.93 -29.79
C SER A 644 18.91 -22.66 -30.57
N ASP A 645 17.93 -21.91 -30.08
CA ASP A 645 17.48 -20.65 -30.67
C ASP A 645 18.48 -19.53 -30.41
N GLU A 646 19.09 -18.97 -31.45
CA GLU A 646 20.19 -18.01 -31.30
C GLU A 646 19.76 -16.78 -30.52
N THR A 647 18.50 -16.36 -30.69
CA THR A 647 17.98 -15.17 -30.04
C THR A 647 17.78 -15.38 -28.54
N LEU A 648 17.31 -16.56 -28.13
CA LEU A 648 17.17 -16.89 -26.70
C LEU A 648 18.54 -16.93 -26.02
N PHE A 649 19.54 -17.56 -26.62
CA PHE A 649 20.87 -17.74 -26.01
C PHE A 649 21.55 -16.42 -25.68
N THR A 650 21.45 -15.45 -26.57
CA THR A 650 21.99 -14.09 -26.32
C THR A 650 21.34 -13.35 -25.15
N ARG A 651 20.26 -13.89 -24.57
CA ARG A 651 19.52 -13.36 -23.41
C ARG A 651 19.71 -14.20 -22.13
N LEU A 652 20.44 -15.31 -22.21
CA LEU A 652 20.69 -16.19 -21.07
C LEU A 652 21.89 -15.72 -20.26
N LEU A 653 21.75 -15.65 -18.94
CA LEU A 653 22.87 -15.67 -18.01
C LEU A 653 23.13 -17.13 -17.62
N VAL A 654 24.06 -17.77 -18.32
CA VAL A 654 24.37 -19.20 -18.13
C VAL A 654 25.32 -19.36 -16.95
N LEU A 655 24.91 -20.18 -15.97
CA LEU A 655 25.75 -20.67 -14.88
C LEU A 655 25.86 -22.20 -14.95
N GLU A 656 27.08 -22.70 -15.06
CA GLU A 656 27.40 -24.12 -15.15
C GLU A 656 27.72 -24.68 -13.76
N MET A 657 27.03 -25.76 -13.39
CA MET A 657 27.14 -26.43 -12.10
C MET A 657 27.63 -27.87 -12.23
N THR A 658 28.44 -28.31 -11.27
CA THR A 658 28.94 -29.68 -11.12
C THR A 658 28.20 -30.44 -10.03
N LYS A 659 28.26 -31.77 -10.09
CA LYS A 659 27.62 -32.65 -9.10
C LYS A 659 28.18 -32.40 -7.71
N LEU A 660 27.29 -32.34 -6.72
CA LEU A 660 27.66 -32.17 -5.32
C LEU A 660 28.45 -33.39 -4.82
N THR A 661 29.54 -33.14 -4.12
CA THR A 661 30.33 -34.17 -3.43
C THR A 661 29.71 -34.55 -2.09
N THR A 662 29.11 -33.58 -1.40
CA THR A 662 28.54 -33.73 -0.05
C THR A 662 27.14 -33.09 0.00
N PRO A 663 26.11 -33.77 -0.56
CA PRO A 663 24.77 -33.21 -0.59
C PRO A 663 24.16 -33.16 0.82
N LEU A 664 23.61 -32.00 1.19
CA LEU A 664 22.77 -31.86 2.38
C LEU A 664 21.31 -32.20 2.05
N PRO A 665 20.55 -32.78 3.00
CA PRO A 665 19.13 -33.01 2.80
C PRO A 665 18.37 -31.71 2.57
N GLU A 666 17.42 -31.72 1.64
CA GLU A 666 16.62 -30.55 1.25
C GLU A 666 15.91 -29.91 2.46
N TYR A 667 15.33 -30.71 3.36
CA TYR A 667 14.64 -30.20 4.55
C TYR A 667 15.56 -29.38 5.47
N VAL A 668 16.86 -29.73 5.53
CA VAL A 668 17.85 -28.99 6.33
C VAL A 668 18.10 -27.62 5.71
N LEU A 669 18.26 -27.56 4.39
CA LEU A 669 18.47 -26.31 3.65
C LEU A 669 17.24 -25.40 3.74
N GLN A 670 16.05 -25.97 3.59
CA GLN A 670 14.80 -25.22 3.74
C GLN A 670 14.61 -24.69 5.17
N ARG A 671 14.94 -25.50 6.19
CA ARG A 671 14.91 -25.06 7.59
C ARG A 671 15.89 -23.90 7.82
N LYS A 672 17.11 -23.98 7.29
CA LYS A 672 18.09 -22.87 7.38
C LYS A 672 17.54 -21.59 6.73
N ILE A 673 16.94 -21.66 5.55
CA ILE A 673 16.35 -20.47 4.93
C ILE A 673 15.22 -19.88 5.76
N ARG A 674 14.37 -20.72 6.36
CA ARG A 674 13.27 -20.26 7.23
C ARG A 674 13.79 -19.65 8.53
N GLU A 675 14.79 -20.27 9.15
CA GLU A 675 15.41 -19.85 10.41
C GLU A 675 16.20 -18.55 10.27
N TYR A 676 17.06 -18.46 9.25
CA TYR A 676 17.92 -17.29 8.99
C TYR A 676 17.25 -16.24 8.11
N GLY A 677 16.01 -16.45 7.64
CA GLY A 677 15.29 -15.55 6.74
C GLY A 677 15.28 -14.08 7.18
N PRO A 678 14.93 -13.76 8.44
CA PRO A 678 15.00 -12.41 8.99
C PRO A 678 16.39 -11.75 8.87
N ALA A 679 17.46 -12.48 9.24
CA ALA A 679 18.83 -11.97 9.22
C ALA A 679 19.37 -11.85 7.78
N ILE A 680 19.03 -12.78 6.90
CA ILE A 680 19.32 -12.71 5.47
C ILE A 680 18.71 -11.45 4.87
N TRP A 681 17.43 -11.16 5.18
CA TRP A 681 16.77 -9.96 4.67
C TRP A 681 17.39 -8.67 5.21
N ALA A 682 17.75 -8.62 6.49
CA ALA A 682 18.41 -7.45 7.07
C ALA A 682 19.75 -7.14 6.38
N ASP A 683 20.60 -8.15 6.20
CA ASP A 683 21.87 -8.00 5.48
C ASP A 683 21.67 -7.66 3.99
N LEU A 684 20.66 -8.24 3.33
CA LEU A 684 20.32 -7.91 1.94
C LEU A 684 19.88 -6.45 1.79
N LEU A 685 19.05 -5.92 2.70
CA LEU A 685 18.65 -4.51 2.70
C LEU A 685 19.86 -3.58 2.92
N ILE A 686 20.80 -3.95 3.78
CA ILE A 686 22.06 -3.21 3.98
C ILE A 686 22.90 -3.20 2.69
N LYS A 687 23.04 -4.36 2.04
CA LYS A 687 23.74 -4.48 0.75
C LYS A 687 23.06 -3.63 -0.33
N LEU A 688 21.73 -3.64 -0.39
CA LEU A 688 20.95 -2.81 -1.30
C LEU A 688 21.14 -1.32 -1.03
N SER A 689 21.32 -0.90 0.22
CA SER A 689 21.66 0.50 0.55
C SER A 689 22.97 0.95 -0.10
N SER A 690 24.01 0.10 -0.09
CA SER A 690 25.26 0.35 -0.81
C SER A 690 25.08 0.45 -2.33
N VAL A 691 24.13 -0.30 -2.90
CA VAL A 691 23.82 -0.25 -4.34
C VAL A 691 23.04 1.02 -4.69
N VAL A 692 22.00 1.35 -3.91
CA VAL A 692 21.22 2.57 -4.07
C VAL A 692 22.14 3.79 -4.04
N GLU A 693 23.13 3.79 -3.15
CA GLU A 693 24.08 4.90 -3.05
C GLU A 693 24.77 5.22 -4.37
N ILE A 694 25.19 4.18 -5.10
CA ILE A 694 25.86 4.35 -6.39
C ILE A 694 24.87 4.72 -7.50
N LEU A 695 23.66 4.18 -7.46
CA LEU A 695 22.68 4.37 -8.51
C LEU A 695 21.94 5.71 -8.43
N LYS A 696 21.92 6.37 -7.26
CA LYS A 696 21.37 7.73 -7.11
C LYS A 696 21.97 8.72 -8.08
N ASP A 697 23.30 8.71 -8.19
CA ASP A 697 24.07 9.60 -9.05
C ASP A 697 23.89 9.30 -10.54
N ASP A 698 23.23 8.18 -10.86
CA ASP A 698 23.05 7.63 -12.21
C ASP A 698 24.30 7.79 -13.09
N PRO A 699 25.44 7.20 -12.69
CA PRO A 699 26.70 7.42 -13.38
C PRO A 699 26.60 6.90 -14.81
N MET A 700 26.89 7.78 -15.77
CA MET A 700 26.95 7.38 -17.17
C MET A 700 28.13 6.44 -17.38
N VAL A 701 27.84 5.21 -17.81
CA VAL A 701 28.84 4.17 -18.09
C VAL A 701 28.66 3.63 -19.50
N LEU A 702 29.77 3.28 -20.14
CA LEU A 702 29.74 2.61 -21.44
C LEU A 702 29.42 1.13 -21.24
N PRO A 703 28.67 0.49 -22.15
CA PRO A 703 28.47 -0.95 -22.12
C PRO A 703 29.82 -1.68 -22.13
N PRO A 704 30.10 -2.53 -21.12
CA PRO A 704 31.41 -3.18 -21.01
C PRO A 704 31.60 -4.32 -22.02
N THR A 705 30.51 -4.81 -22.62
CA THR A 705 30.52 -5.90 -23.60
C THR A 705 29.55 -5.61 -24.75
N LYS A 706 29.71 -6.32 -25.86
CA LYS A 706 28.79 -6.29 -27.01
C LYS A 706 27.56 -7.20 -26.82
N SER A 707 27.27 -7.62 -25.58
CA SER A 707 26.14 -8.50 -25.26
C SER A 707 24.81 -7.84 -25.60
N ARG A 708 23.77 -8.64 -25.93
CA ARG A 708 22.40 -8.13 -26.05
C ARG A 708 21.77 -7.75 -24.71
N LEU A 709 22.36 -8.18 -23.60
CA LEU A 709 21.94 -7.87 -22.23
C LEU A 709 22.54 -6.54 -21.76
N VAL A 710 22.48 -5.50 -22.60
CA VAL A 710 23.17 -4.21 -22.35
C VAL A 710 22.73 -3.58 -21.04
N ASP A 711 21.43 -3.56 -20.75
CA ASP A 711 20.90 -2.97 -19.50
C ASP A 711 21.51 -3.65 -18.27
N PHE A 712 21.61 -4.98 -18.30
CA PHE A 712 22.23 -5.76 -17.22
C PHE A 712 23.74 -5.54 -17.14
N THR A 713 24.47 -5.52 -18.25
CA THR A 713 25.92 -5.31 -18.20
C THR A 713 26.28 -3.89 -17.77
N VAL A 714 25.48 -2.89 -18.15
CA VAL A 714 25.55 -1.51 -17.66
C VAL A 714 25.26 -1.45 -16.16
N PHE A 715 24.20 -2.11 -15.70
CA PHE A 715 23.90 -2.21 -14.26
C PHE A 715 25.08 -2.81 -13.49
N CYS A 716 25.63 -3.94 -13.96
CA CYS A 716 26.80 -4.57 -13.39
C CYS A 716 28.01 -3.62 -13.35
N GLU A 717 28.25 -2.85 -14.41
CA GLU A 717 29.34 -1.87 -14.47
C GLU A 717 29.18 -0.78 -13.39
N LYS A 718 27.97 -0.28 -13.19
CA LYS A 718 27.68 0.72 -12.14
C LYS A 718 27.97 0.14 -10.76
N ILE A 719 27.45 -1.04 -10.44
CA ILE A 719 27.52 -1.60 -9.08
C ILE A 719 28.90 -2.15 -8.69
N LYS A 720 29.88 -2.26 -9.59
CA LYS A 720 31.27 -2.68 -9.25
C LYS A 720 31.89 -1.84 -8.13
N LYS A 721 31.46 -0.58 -7.98
CA LYS A 721 31.96 0.35 -6.94
C LYS A 721 31.40 0.08 -5.54
N SER A 722 30.39 -0.79 -5.40
CA SER A 722 29.63 -1.00 -4.17
C SER A 722 30.36 -1.77 -3.08
N LYS A 723 31.52 -2.37 -3.40
CA LYS A 723 32.31 -3.25 -2.51
C LYS A 723 31.60 -4.53 -2.03
N ILE A 724 30.30 -4.69 -2.28
CA ILE A 724 29.54 -5.92 -1.99
C ILE A 724 29.74 -7.03 -3.04
N ILE A 725 30.31 -6.66 -4.20
CA ILE A 725 30.71 -7.55 -5.30
C ILE A 725 32.20 -7.37 -5.58
N HIS A 726 32.89 -8.46 -5.88
CA HIS A 726 34.28 -8.43 -6.32
C HIS A 726 34.41 -7.94 -7.77
N ALA A 727 34.75 -6.65 -7.95
CA ALA A 727 34.74 -5.96 -9.24
C ALA A 727 35.54 -6.65 -10.36
N LYS A 728 36.71 -7.21 -10.05
CA LYS A 728 37.55 -7.90 -11.03
C LYS A 728 36.89 -9.18 -11.55
N ASN A 729 36.29 -9.97 -10.65
CA ASN A 729 35.64 -11.23 -11.01
C ASN A 729 34.32 -10.95 -11.73
N LEU A 730 33.57 -9.92 -11.34
CA LEU A 730 32.39 -9.51 -12.10
C LEU A 730 32.76 -9.08 -13.53
N SER A 731 33.87 -8.34 -13.70
CA SER A 731 34.35 -7.93 -15.02
C SER A 731 34.75 -9.12 -15.88
N GLY A 732 35.51 -10.07 -15.32
CA GLY A 732 35.87 -11.32 -15.99
C GLY A 732 34.63 -12.12 -16.39
N GLY A 733 33.70 -12.33 -15.45
CA GLY A 733 32.44 -13.03 -15.69
C GLY A 733 31.58 -12.40 -16.79
N LEU A 734 31.51 -11.06 -16.87
CA LEU A 734 30.77 -10.39 -17.95
C LEU A 734 31.36 -10.66 -19.34
N LEU A 735 32.69 -10.74 -19.45
CA LEU A 735 33.37 -11.08 -20.69
C LEU A 735 33.10 -12.55 -21.04
N SER A 736 33.32 -13.45 -20.07
CA SER A 736 33.07 -14.89 -20.21
C SER A 736 31.61 -15.26 -20.46
N MET A 737 30.65 -14.40 -20.10
CA MET A 737 29.22 -14.65 -20.29
C MET A 737 28.87 -14.90 -21.76
N VAL A 738 29.44 -14.13 -22.68
CA VAL A 738 29.19 -14.31 -24.12
C VAL A 738 29.74 -15.66 -24.59
N ASP A 739 30.92 -16.03 -24.11
CA ASP A 739 31.54 -17.32 -24.42
C ASP A 739 30.73 -18.49 -23.86
N SER A 740 30.19 -18.36 -22.64
CA SER A 740 29.26 -19.33 -22.04
C SER A 740 27.97 -19.48 -22.86
N GLN A 741 27.40 -18.39 -23.34
CA GLN A 741 26.22 -18.44 -24.22
C GLN A 741 26.53 -19.18 -25.53
N MET A 742 27.68 -18.88 -26.17
CA MET A 742 28.07 -19.49 -27.43
C MET A 742 28.42 -20.98 -27.27
N LYS A 743 29.13 -21.34 -26.20
CA LYS A 743 29.41 -22.74 -25.85
C LYS A 743 28.11 -23.54 -25.72
N GLN A 744 27.15 -23.03 -24.95
CA GLN A 744 25.88 -23.73 -24.76
C GLN A 744 25.02 -23.77 -26.04
N LEU A 745 25.08 -22.76 -26.90
CA LEU A 745 24.41 -22.77 -28.20
C LEU A 745 25.00 -23.86 -29.13
N LYS A 746 26.32 -24.04 -29.08
CA LYS A 746 27.02 -25.12 -29.79
C LYS A 746 26.57 -26.49 -29.26
N GLU A 747 26.67 -26.71 -27.95
CA GLU A 747 26.33 -28.00 -27.30
C GLU A 747 24.88 -28.43 -27.51
N SER A 748 23.96 -27.47 -27.63
CA SER A 748 22.53 -27.73 -27.88
C SER A 748 22.16 -27.79 -29.37
N SER A 749 23.11 -27.59 -30.29
CA SER A 749 22.84 -27.55 -31.73
C SER A 749 22.96 -28.91 -32.40
N GLN A 750 21.81 -29.43 -32.84
CA GLN A 750 21.75 -30.64 -33.67
C GLN A 750 22.53 -30.50 -34.98
N ALA A 751 22.57 -29.29 -35.58
CA ALA A 751 23.33 -29.09 -36.81
C ALA A 751 24.85 -29.15 -36.58
N ILE A 752 25.33 -28.72 -35.41
CA ILE A 752 26.75 -28.86 -35.06
C ILE A 752 27.08 -30.33 -34.80
N PHE A 753 26.24 -31.06 -34.08
CA PHE A 753 26.43 -32.51 -33.89
C PHE A 753 26.52 -33.26 -35.22
N LEU A 754 25.59 -32.99 -36.15
CA LEU A 754 25.59 -33.59 -37.49
C LEU A 754 26.79 -33.13 -38.33
N LEU A 755 27.24 -31.88 -38.14
CA LEU A 755 28.44 -31.36 -38.78
C LEU A 755 29.67 -32.13 -38.29
N GLU A 756 29.88 -32.26 -36.98
CA GLU A 756 30.99 -33.02 -36.38
C GLU A 756 31.03 -34.46 -36.91
N GLU A 757 29.87 -35.12 -36.97
CA GLU A 757 29.74 -36.45 -37.55
C GLU A 757 30.12 -36.48 -39.04
N TRP A 758 29.64 -35.50 -39.82
CA TRP A 758 29.94 -35.40 -41.25
C TRP A 758 31.43 -35.15 -41.52
N LEU A 759 32.05 -34.24 -40.77
CA LEU A 759 33.48 -33.94 -40.86
C LEU A 759 34.32 -35.19 -40.59
N THR A 760 33.89 -36.02 -39.62
CA THR A 760 34.55 -37.28 -39.28
C THR A 760 34.38 -38.35 -40.37
N LEU A 761 33.17 -38.50 -40.92
CA LEU A 761 32.85 -39.53 -41.91
C LEU A 761 33.40 -39.19 -43.31
N LYS A 762 33.45 -37.91 -43.67
CA LYS A 762 33.77 -37.44 -45.01
C LYS A 762 34.68 -36.21 -45.03
N PRO A 763 35.90 -36.30 -44.47
CA PRO A 763 36.81 -35.16 -44.32
C PRO A 763 37.23 -34.54 -45.67
N GLN A 764 37.43 -35.36 -46.70
CA GLN A 764 37.77 -34.85 -48.04
C GLN A 764 36.62 -34.05 -48.65
N GLU A 765 35.39 -34.54 -48.56
CA GLU A 765 34.21 -33.83 -49.07
C GLU A 765 33.97 -32.51 -48.33
N ALA A 766 34.27 -32.47 -47.03
CA ALA A 766 34.14 -31.29 -46.18
C ALA A 766 35.19 -30.19 -46.44
N SER A 767 36.36 -30.57 -46.98
CA SER A 767 37.42 -29.63 -47.37
C SER A 767 37.10 -28.83 -48.63
N GLU A 768 36.09 -29.26 -49.40
CA GLU A 768 35.60 -28.56 -50.57
C GLU A 768 34.63 -27.43 -50.19
N TRP A 769 34.61 -26.37 -51.00
CA TRP A 769 33.64 -25.29 -50.83
C TRP A 769 32.21 -25.77 -51.08
N LYS A 770 31.36 -25.71 -50.05
CA LYS A 770 29.93 -25.98 -50.14
C LYS A 770 29.13 -24.70 -50.01
N THR A 771 28.11 -24.54 -50.83
CA THR A 771 27.08 -23.53 -50.61
C THR A 771 26.19 -23.94 -49.42
N PHE A 772 25.58 -22.97 -48.74
CA PHE A 772 24.64 -23.29 -47.64
C PHE A 772 23.46 -24.20 -48.03
N PRO A 773 22.89 -24.12 -49.25
CA PRO A 773 21.95 -25.13 -49.73
C PRO A 773 22.54 -26.55 -49.77
N GLN A 774 23.77 -26.72 -50.28
CA GLN A 774 24.43 -28.03 -50.29
C GLN A 774 24.69 -28.55 -48.88
N LEU A 775 25.20 -27.69 -47.98
CA LEU A 775 25.42 -28.06 -46.59
C LEU A 775 24.09 -28.44 -45.89
N PHE A 776 23.02 -27.69 -46.17
CA PHE A 776 21.69 -27.99 -45.65
C PHE A 776 21.20 -29.38 -46.09
N ASP A 777 21.31 -29.70 -47.38
CA ASP A 777 20.88 -31.00 -47.92
C ASP A 777 21.70 -32.15 -47.31
N ILE A 778 23.02 -31.96 -47.12
CA ILE A 778 23.90 -32.94 -46.46
C ILE A 778 23.45 -33.21 -45.03
N LEU A 779 23.33 -32.17 -44.20
CA LEU A 779 22.97 -32.32 -42.79
C LEU A 779 21.53 -32.83 -42.64
N GLN A 780 20.60 -32.39 -43.49
CA GLN A 780 19.22 -32.87 -43.47
C GLN A 780 19.14 -34.36 -43.82
N THR A 781 19.90 -34.81 -44.82
CA THR A 781 19.97 -36.23 -45.21
C THR A 781 20.54 -37.08 -44.09
N MET A 782 21.61 -36.61 -43.43
CA MET A 782 22.19 -37.30 -42.26
C MET A 782 21.20 -37.36 -41.10
N SER A 783 20.50 -36.27 -40.81
CA SER A 783 19.46 -36.26 -39.76
C SER A 783 18.35 -37.27 -40.04
N GLN A 784 17.88 -37.37 -41.29
CA GLN A 784 16.86 -38.34 -41.71
C GLN A 784 17.37 -39.77 -41.53
N ALA A 785 18.60 -40.07 -41.95
CA ALA A 785 19.22 -41.38 -41.79
C ALA A 785 19.36 -41.78 -40.31
N ARG A 786 19.63 -40.81 -39.43
CA ARG A 786 19.74 -41.02 -37.97
C ARG A 786 18.40 -40.97 -37.23
N ARG A 787 17.28 -40.73 -37.93
CA ARG A 787 15.95 -40.49 -37.34
C ARG A 787 15.97 -39.43 -36.25
N GLN A 788 16.85 -38.45 -36.39
CA GLN A 788 16.96 -37.32 -35.48
C GLN A 788 16.09 -36.17 -35.98
N THR A 789 15.58 -35.36 -35.06
CA THR A 789 14.87 -34.14 -35.40
C THR A 789 15.84 -33.14 -36.04
N PHE A 790 15.44 -32.48 -37.12
CA PHE A 790 16.19 -31.40 -37.77
C PHE A 790 15.33 -30.15 -37.79
N LYS A 791 15.64 -29.18 -36.93
CA LYS A 791 14.75 -28.02 -36.73
C LYS A 791 14.76 -26.99 -37.88
N TRP A 792 15.83 -26.94 -38.67
CA TRP A 792 15.97 -25.93 -39.72
C TRP A 792 15.13 -26.30 -40.94
N LYS A 793 14.23 -25.39 -41.34
CA LYS A 793 13.33 -25.58 -42.50
C LYS A 793 13.89 -25.05 -43.81
N SER A 794 14.99 -24.30 -43.79
CA SER A 794 15.61 -23.71 -44.97
C SER A 794 17.11 -23.54 -44.79
N SER A 795 17.83 -23.52 -45.92
CA SER A 795 19.27 -23.21 -45.97
C SER A 795 19.58 -21.81 -45.42
N GLN A 796 18.67 -20.84 -45.58
CA GLN A 796 18.82 -19.50 -45.01
C GLN A 796 18.78 -19.52 -43.48
N GLY A 797 17.92 -20.35 -42.89
CA GLY A 797 17.87 -20.54 -41.44
C GLY A 797 19.17 -21.15 -40.91
N LEU A 798 19.69 -22.18 -41.59
CA LEU A 798 20.96 -22.79 -41.24
C LEU A 798 22.14 -21.81 -41.37
N TYR A 799 22.14 -20.98 -42.41
CA TYR A 799 23.12 -19.93 -42.59
C TYR A 799 23.15 -18.94 -41.42
N ARG A 800 21.98 -18.46 -40.96
CA ARG A 800 21.88 -17.56 -39.80
C ARG A 800 22.46 -18.21 -38.53
N HIS A 801 22.19 -19.50 -38.34
CA HIS A 801 22.74 -20.26 -37.21
C HIS A 801 24.27 -20.32 -37.25
N PHE A 802 24.84 -20.75 -38.38
CA PHE A 802 26.28 -20.87 -38.54
C PHE A 802 26.98 -19.52 -38.52
N SER A 803 26.34 -18.46 -39.02
CA SER A 803 26.86 -17.10 -38.94
C SER A 803 26.97 -16.61 -37.49
N THR A 804 26.01 -16.98 -36.64
CA THR A 804 26.05 -16.66 -35.20
C THR A 804 27.20 -17.38 -34.51
N LEU A 805 27.50 -18.60 -34.96
CA LEU A 805 28.60 -19.42 -34.45
C LEU A 805 29.92 -19.24 -35.22
N LYS A 806 30.04 -18.22 -36.08
CA LYS A 806 31.14 -18.11 -37.04
C LYS A 806 32.52 -18.21 -36.39
N GLU A 807 32.78 -17.42 -35.34
CA GLU A 807 34.06 -17.42 -34.62
C GLU A 807 34.38 -18.81 -34.06
N ARG A 808 33.40 -19.44 -33.40
CA ARG A 808 33.53 -20.81 -32.89
C ARG A 808 33.74 -21.86 -33.98
N LEU A 809 33.07 -21.74 -35.12
CA LEU A 809 33.28 -22.64 -36.26
C LEU A 809 34.68 -22.48 -36.85
N CYS A 810 35.21 -21.26 -36.89
CA CYS A 810 36.59 -20.99 -37.29
C CYS A 810 37.58 -21.60 -36.29
N ASP A 811 37.34 -21.47 -34.99
CA ASP A 811 38.24 -21.98 -33.95
C ASP A 811 38.21 -23.51 -33.83
N ASP A 812 37.01 -24.09 -33.79
CA ASP A 812 36.82 -25.52 -33.50
C ASP A 812 36.98 -26.41 -34.75
N PHE A 813 36.64 -25.90 -35.94
CA PHE A 813 36.60 -26.68 -37.17
C PHE A 813 37.41 -26.08 -38.32
N GLN A 814 38.19 -25.02 -38.04
CA GLN A 814 38.94 -24.27 -39.05
C GLN A 814 38.05 -23.88 -40.24
N ALA A 815 36.80 -23.50 -39.95
CA ALA A 815 35.83 -23.15 -40.96
C ALA A 815 36.24 -21.86 -41.69
N GLU A 816 36.16 -21.86 -43.01
CA GLU A 816 36.39 -20.67 -43.83
C GLU A 816 35.10 -20.27 -44.55
N PHE A 817 34.82 -18.96 -44.57
CA PHE A 817 33.63 -18.39 -45.20
C PHE A 817 34.04 -17.47 -46.35
N LYS A 818 33.36 -17.56 -47.49
CA LYS A 818 33.62 -16.73 -48.66
C LYS A 818 32.32 -16.38 -49.39
N ASP A 819 32.21 -15.12 -49.80
CA ASP A 819 31.22 -14.67 -50.77
C ASP A 819 31.73 -14.92 -52.20
N GLU A 820 30.93 -15.60 -53.02
CA GLU A 820 31.25 -15.86 -54.42
C GLU A 820 30.08 -15.43 -55.32
N PHE A 821 30.35 -14.58 -56.31
CA PHE A 821 29.33 -14.12 -57.24
C PHE A 821 28.89 -15.25 -58.16
N ASP A 822 27.61 -15.64 -58.11
CA ASP A 822 27.00 -16.60 -59.04
C ASP A 822 26.49 -15.86 -60.29
N PRO A 823 27.15 -16.02 -61.46
CA PRO A 823 26.79 -15.29 -62.68
C PRO A 823 25.39 -15.66 -63.20
N HIS A 824 24.92 -16.87 -62.92
CA HIS A 824 23.64 -17.38 -63.40
C HIS A 824 22.47 -16.86 -62.57
N LYS A 825 22.67 -16.68 -61.25
CA LYS A 825 21.65 -16.15 -60.34
C LYS A 825 21.76 -14.64 -60.08
N ARG A 826 22.80 -13.98 -60.63
CA ARG A 826 23.13 -12.56 -60.44
C ARG A 826 23.11 -12.14 -58.97
N LYS A 827 23.64 -12.99 -58.10
CA LYS A 827 23.70 -12.73 -56.66
C LYS A 827 24.96 -13.35 -56.06
N GLU A 828 25.42 -12.77 -54.96
CA GLU A 828 26.45 -13.40 -54.15
C GLU A 828 25.89 -14.65 -53.47
N VAL A 829 26.69 -15.70 -53.47
CA VAL A 829 26.40 -16.98 -52.85
C VAL A 829 27.50 -17.25 -51.83
N LEU A 830 27.11 -17.30 -50.56
CA LEU A 830 28.01 -17.67 -49.48
C LEU A 830 28.36 -19.15 -49.54
N LYS A 831 29.66 -19.41 -49.46
CA LYS A 831 30.23 -20.75 -49.36
C LYS A 831 30.99 -20.90 -48.04
N ILE A 832 31.03 -22.13 -47.58
CA ILE A 832 31.74 -22.57 -46.39
C ILE A 832 32.55 -23.83 -46.72
N ARG A 833 33.73 -23.96 -46.14
CA ARG A 833 34.52 -25.19 -46.13
C ARG A 833 35.13 -25.40 -44.75
N PHE A 834 35.54 -26.63 -44.46
CA PHE A 834 36.14 -27.00 -43.17
C PHE A 834 37.48 -27.68 -43.41
N ASN A 835 38.49 -27.30 -42.64
CA ASN A 835 39.80 -27.94 -42.75
C ASN A 835 39.96 -28.99 -41.65
N VAL A 836 39.71 -30.25 -42.00
CA VAL A 836 39.75 -31.39 -41.05
C VAL A 836 41.15 -32.04 -40.99
N MET A 837 42.17 -31.38 -41.53
CA MET A 837 43.56 -31.85 -41.49
C MET A 837 44.30 -31.18 -40.32
N LEU A 838 44.00 -31.58 -39.09
CA LEU A 838 44.91 -31.57 -37.92
C LEU A 838 44.17 -32.16 -36.71
N GLN A 839 44.78 -33.24 -36.20
CA GLN A 839 44.50 -34.07 -35.01
C GLN A 839 43.42 -33.65 -34.02
#